data_AF-H2R8R5-F1
#
_entry.id   AF-H2R8R5-F1
#
_cell.length_a   1.000
_cell.length_b   1.000
_cell.length_c   1.000
_cell.angle_alpha   90.00
_cell.angle_beta   90.00
_cell.angle_gamma   90.00
#
_symmetry.space_group_name_H-M   'P 1'
#
loop_
_entity.id
_entity.type
_entity.pdbx_description
1 polymer ?
#
loop_
_entity_poly.entity_id
_entity_poly.type
_entity_poly.pdbx_seq_one_letter_code
_entity_poly.pdbx_strand_id
1 'polypeptide(L)'
;MAPAPLGQLLGCRSRLLSRLLFIAQTALLLLPAAGAGLCPAPCSCRIPLLDCSRRKLPAPSWRALSGLLPPDTAILDLSHNQLSNWNISLESQTLQEVKMNYNELTEIPYFGEPTSSITLLSLVHNIIPEINAQALQFYPALESLDLSSNIISEIKTSSFPRMQLKYLNLSNNRITTLEAGCFDNLSSSLLVVKLNRNRISMIPPKIFKLPHLQFLELKRNRIKIVEGLTFQGLDSLRSLKMQRNGISKLKDGAFFGLNNMEELELEHNNLTRVNKGWLYGLQMLQQLYVSQNAIERISPDAWEFCQRLSELDLSYNQLTRLDESAFVGLSLLERLNLGDNRVTHIADGVFRFLSNLQTLDLRNNEISWAIEDASEAFAGLTSLTKLILQGNQIKSITKKAFIGLESLEHLDLNNNAIMSIQENAFSQTHLKELILNTSSLLCDCHLKWLLQRLVDNNFQHSVNVSCAHPEWLAGQSILNVDLKDFVCDDFLKPQIRTHPETIIALRGMNVTLTCTAVSSSDSPMSTVWRKDSEILYDVDTENFVRYWQQAGEALEYTSILHLFNVNFTDEGKYQCIVTNHFGSNYSQKAKLTVNEMPSFLKTPMDLTIRTGAMARLECAAEGHPAPQISWQKDGGTDFPAARERRMHVMPEDDVFFIANVKIEDMGIYSCLAQNTAGGLSANASLTVLETPSFIRPLEDKTVTRGETAVLQCIAGGSPAPRLNWTKDDGPLLVTERHFFAAANQLLIIVDAGLEDAGKYTCIMSNTLGTEHGHIYLNVISSPNCDSSQSSIGHEDDGWTTVGIVIVVVCCVVGTSLIWVIVIYHMRRKNEDYSITNTEELNLPADIPSYLSSQGMLSEPQEGYSNSEAGSHQQLMPPANGYIHKGTDGGTGTRVICSDCYDNANIFRTEILSNTPILLRRTVLDQTLSSLMYILQILLPREPDTSANRDGGRMYFCFILFLLLLQDHAFDFNFSRTWNIQDGSEGT
;
A
#
# COMPACT_ATOMS: atom_id res chain seq x y z
N MET A 1 -59.13 12.74 48.56
CA MET A 1 -60.22 13.69 48.24
C MET A 1 -59.62 14.98 47.68
N ALA A 2 -60.43 15.81 47.02
CA ALA A 2 -60.07 17.08 46.36
C ALA A 2 -59.64 18.19 47.36
N PRO A 3 -59.13 19.39 46.95
CA PRO A 3 -58.99 19.95 45.59
C PRO A 3 -57.52 20.15 45.12
N ALA A 4 -57.15 20.31 43.84
CA ALA A 4 -57.76 20.86 42.59
C ALA A 4 -57.26 22.30 42.24
N PRO A 5 -57.10 22.67 40.93
CA PRO A 5 -55.90 23.41 40.49
C PRO A 5 -56.16 24.62 39.55
N LEU A 6 -55.25 24.86 38.58
CA LEU A 6 -55.12 26.00 37.63
C LEU A 6 -54.54 27.31 38.24
N GLY A 7 -53.79 28.15 37.51
CA GLY A 7 -53.19 27.95 36.18
C GLY A 7 -52.72 29.23 35.46
N GLN A 8 -51.68 29.10 34.65
CA GLN A 8 -51.25 29.96 33.51
C GLN A 8 -50.58 31.37 33.69
N LEU A 9 -49.48 31.51 32.93
CA LEU A 9 -48.99 32.66 32.12
C LEU A 9 -48.17 33.84 32.70
N LEU A 10 -47.07 34.13 31.98
CA LEU A 10 -46.44 35.44 31.63
C LEU A 10 -46.21 36.47 32.76
N GLY A 11 -45.00 36.95 33.08
CA GLY A 11 -43.90 37.31 32.19
C GLY A 11 -43.60 38.83 32.25
N CYS A 12 -42.31 39.18 32.32
CA CYS A 12 -41.73 40.53 32.09
C CYS A 12 -41.78 41.58 33.23
N ARG A 13 -40.86 42.57 33.12
CA ARG A 13 -40.62 43.77 33.94
C ARG A 13 -40.07 43.57 35.37
N SER A 14 -39.50 44.58 36.04
CA SER A 14 -38.39 45.50 35.69
C SER A 14 -38.12 46.44 36.87
N ARG A 15 -36.84 46.61 37.27
CA ARG A 15 -36.22 47.74 38.01
C ARG A 15 -37.04 48.61 39.03
N LEU A 16 -36.35 48.85 40.16
CA LEU A 16 -36.33 50.06 41.03
C LEU A 16 -37.26 50.17 42.25
N LEU A 17 -36.66 50.74 43.31
CA LEU A 17 -37.20 51.18 44.61
C LEU A 17 -37.69 50.03 45.52
N SER A 18 -37.28 49.92 46.79
CA SER A 18 -37.11 50.99 47.79
C SER A 18 -36.22 50.58 48.99
N ARG A 19 -36.02 51.51 49.95
CA ARG A 19 -35.39 51.36 51.29
C ARG A 19 -33.85 51.19 51.24
N LEU A 20 -33.00 52.03 51.87
CA LEU A 20 -33.03 52.81 53.13
C LEU A 20 -33.24 51.98 54.40
N LEU A 21 -32.14 51.52 55.00
CA LEU A 21 -31.81 51.56 56.44
C LEU A 21 -30.50 50.80 56.73
N PHE A 22 -29.44 51.50 57.17
CA PHE A 22 -28.76 51.29 58.48
C PHE A 22 -27.47 52.12 58.62
N ILE A 23 -27.31 52.73 59.79
CA ILE A 23 -26.13 53.38 60.39
C ILE A 23 -26.21 52.93 61.87
N ALA A 24 -25.17 52.57 62.63
CA ALA A 24 -23.91 53.27 62.84
C ALA A 24 -22.80 52.38 63.45
N GLN A 25 -21.55 52.85 63.36
CA GLN A 25 -20.46 52.68 64.35
C GLN A 25 -19.93 51.24 64.61
N THR A 26 -18.69 51.01 65.02
CA THR A 26 -17.76 51.82 65.83
C THR A 26 -16.48 52.27 65.12
N ALA A 27 -15.63 53.03 65.81
CA ALA A 27 -14.41 53.65 65.30
C ALA A 27 -13.15 53.14 66.00
N LEU A 28 -12.00 53.30 65.36
CA LEU A 28 -10.68 53.35 66.01
C LEU A 28 -9.84 54.49 65.40
N LEU A 29 -8.82 54.95 66.12
CA LEU A 29 -8.29 56.32 66.00
C LEU A 29 -6.88 56.41 65.40
N LEU A 30 -6.68 57.49 64.64
CA LEU A 30 -5.47 58.34 64.56
C LEU A 30 -4.09 57.68 64.34
N LEU A 31 -3.39 58.14 63.30
CA LEU A 31 -2.44 59.27 63.40
C LEU A 31 -2.26 59.94 62.02
N PRO A 32 -1.94 61.26 61.94
CA PRO A 32 -1.81 61.97 60.68
C PRO A 32 -0.37 61.98 60.13
N ALA A 33 -0.22 61.75 58.83
CA ALA A 33 0.96 62.18 58.08
C ALA A 33 0.69 63.58 57.50
N ALA A 34 1.63 64.52 57.69
CA ALA A 34 1.50 65.87 57.15
C ALA A 34 1.82 65.93 55.66
N GLY A 35 1.09 66.76 54.89
CA GLY A 35 1.31 66.95 53.44
C GLY A 35 0.04 66.94 52.59
N ALA A 36 -1.13 66.62 53.15
CA ALA A 36 -2.38 66.50 52.41
C ALA A 36 -2.85 67.84 51.80
N GLY A 37 -2.59 68.03 50.50
CA GLY A 37 -3.33 68.98 49.66
C GLY A 37 -4.82 68.66 49.68
N LEU A 38 -5.66 69.69 49.71
CA LEU A 38 -7.12 69.55 49.78
C LEU A 38 -7.64 68.82 48.55
N CYS A 39 -8.24 67.65 48.76
CA CYS A 39 -8.80 66.85 47.66
C CYS A 39 -9.83 67.66 46.85
N PRO A 40 -9.73 67.74 45.50
CA PRO A 40 -10.62 68.58 44.70
C PRO A 40 -12.07 68.06 44.74
N ALA A 41 -12.96 68.67 45.52
CA ALA A 41 -14.38 68.31 45.50
C ALA A 41 -14.98 68.67 44.12
N PRO A 42 -15.67 67.75 43.41
CA PRO A 42 -16.38 66.57 43.92
C PRO A 42 -15.66 65.22 43.72
N CYS A 43 -14.36 65.20 43.46
CA CYS A 43 -13.56 63.98 43.29
C CYS A 43 -13.27 63.25 44.62
N SER A 44 -12.65 62.07 44.52
CA SER A 44 -12.24 61.21 45.64
C SER A 44 -10.75 60.88 45.53
N CYS A 45 -9.97 61.23 46.55
CA CYS A 45 -8.52 61.01 46.59
C CYS A 45 -8.19 59.77 47.43
N ARG A 46 -7.48 58.81 46.84
CA ARG A 46 -6.92 57.62 47.49
C ARG A 46 -5.56 57.33 46.86
N ILE A 47 -4.52 58.00 47.34
CA ILE A 47 -3.14 57.94 46.82
C ILE A 47 -2.76 56.49 46.44
N PRO A 48 -2.28 56.23 45.20
CA PRO A 48 -1.92 57.18 44.15
C PRO A 48 -3.07 57.63 43.22
N LEU A 49 -4.32 57.20 43.47
CA LEU A 49 -5.48 57.46 42.61
C LEU A 49 -6.24 58.74 42.99
N LEU A 50 -6.54 59.57 41.99
CA LEU A 50 -7.56 60.61 42.01
C LEU A 50 -8.75 60.18 41.12
N ASP A 51 -9.88 59.83 41.74
CA ASP A 51 -11.13 59.46 41.08
C ASP A 51 -12.07 60.66 40.97
N CYS A 52 -12.12 61.25 39.78
CA CYS A 52 -13.07 62.26 39.34
C CYS A 52 -14.16 61.68 38.42
N SER A 53 -14.33 60.37 38.40
CA SER A 53 -15.27 59.70 37.48
C SER A 53 -16.73 59.88 37.90
N ARG A 54 -17.64 59.88 36.91
CA ARG A 54 -19.10 59.97 37.08
C ARG A 54 -19.61 61.24 37.80
N ARG A 55 -18.77 62.27 37.94
CA ARG A 55 -19.12 63.51 38.67
C ARG A 55 -19.90 64.54 37.85
N LYS A 56 -20.17 64.26 36.57
CA LYS A 56 -20.83 65.17 35.60
C LYS A 56 -20.11 66.53 35.50
N LEU A 57 -18.78 66.52 35.47
CA LEU A 57 -17.97 67.72 35.31
C LEU A 57 -18.17 68.31 33.90
N PRO A 58 -18.73 69.53 33.75
CA PRO A 58 -18.75 70.23 32.47
C PRO A 58 -17.40 70.92 32.25
N ALA A 59 -17.04 71.17 30.99
CA ALA A 59 -15.73 71.73 30.60
C ALA A 59 -15.27 73.00 31.39
N PRO A 60 -16.13 73.96 31.79
CA PRO A 60 -15.69 75.11 32.58
C PRO A 60 -15.22 74.75 34.00
N SER A 61 -15.78 73.70 34.61
CA SER A 61 -15.56 73.40 36.03
C SER A 61 -14.18 72.81 36.33
N TRP A 62 -13.56 72.09 35.38
CA TRP A 62 -12.24 71.50 35.64
C TRP A 62 -11.13 72.55 35.80
N ARG A 63 -11.26 73.73 35.20
CA ARG A 63 -10.31 74.85 35.38
C ARG A 63 -10.21 75.33 36.83
N ALA A 64 -11.23 75.10 37.66
CA ALA A 64 -11.20 75.40 39.08
C ALA A 64 -10.60 74.27 39.95
N LEU A 65 -10.38 73.09 39.36
CA LEU A 65 -9.88 71.88 40.04
C LEU A 65 -8.43 71.55 39.70
N SER A 66 -7.92 72.01 38.55
CA SER A 66 -6.55 71.73 38.09
C SER A 66 -5.45 72.25 39.03
N GLY A 67 -5.70 73.35 39.75
CA GLY A 67 -4.77 73.91 40.76
C GLY A 67 -4.82 73.24 42.15
N LEU A 68 -5.47 72.08 42.27
CA LEU A 68 -5.65 71.35 43.55
C LEU A 68 -5.20 69.87 43.45
N LEU A 69 -4.42 69.50 42.43
CA LEU A 69 -3.87 68.15 42.29
C LEU A 69 -2.96 67.80 43.48
N PRO A 70 -3.21 66.69 44.20
CA PRO A 70 -2.27 66.19 45.20
C PRO A 70 -0.95 65.77 44.54
N PRO A 71 0.23 66.11 45.11
CA PRO A 71 1.53 65.87 44.47
C PRO A 71 1.84 64.38 44.25
N ASP A 72 1.26 63.48 45.04
CA ASP A 72 1.47 62.02 44.95
C ASP A 72 0.48 61.31 43.97
N THR A 73 -0.18 62.05 43.09
CA THR A 73 -1.19 61.51 42.17
C THR A 73 -0.56 60.88 40.92
N ALA A 74 -0.32 59.57 40.97
CA ALA A 74 0.15 58.81 39.80
C ALA A 74 -0.96 58.32 38.85
N ILE A 75 -2.23 58.27 39.30
CA ILE A 75 -3.37 57.81 38.48
C ILE A 75 -4.50 58.85 38.54
N LEU A 76 -4.94 59.33 37.38
CA LEU A 76 -6.06 60.28 37.22
C LEU A 76 -7.20 59.62 36.43
N ASP A 77 -8.37 59.47 37.04
CA ASP A 77 -9.58 58.99 36.36
C ASP A 77 -10.66 60.08 36.25
N LEU A 78 -10.94 60.48 35.01
CA LEU A 78 -11.92 61.48 34.59
C LEU A 78 -13.06 60.86 33.76
N SER A 79 -13.22 59.53 33.82
CA SER A 79 -14.16 58.78 33.01
C SER A 79 -15.64 59.06 33.34
N HIS A 80 -16.54 58.83 32.39
CA HIS A 80 -17.99 59.04 32.53
C HIS A 80 -18.37 60.48 32.92
N ASN A 81 -17.74 61.48 32.29
CA ASN A 81 -18.11 62.89 32.42
C ASN A 81 -18.65 63.41 31.06
N GLN A 82 -18.68 64.73 30.86
CA GLN A 82 -19.13 65.37 29.61
C GLN A 82 -18.03 66.28 29.06
N LEU A 83 -16.79 65.75 29.03
CA LEU A 83 -15.63 66.46 28.52
C LEU A 83 -15.58 66.35 26.99
N SER A 84 -15.77 67.46 26.28
CA SER A 84 -15.73 67.51 24.81
C SER A 84 -14.42 68.07 24.23
N ASN A 85 -13.69 68.87 25.02
CA ASN A 85 -12.38 69.42 24.69
C ASN A 85 -11.52 69.48 25.96
N TRP A 86 -10.19 69.44 25.81
CA TRP A 86 -9.25 69.59 26.92
C TRP A 86 -8.12 70.55 26.58
N ASN A 87 -8.12 71.73 27.22
CA ASN A 87 -7.14 72.80 27.01
C ASN A 87 -6.47 73.25 28.33
N ILE A 88 -6.21 72.30 29.22
CA ILE A 88 -5.85 72.57 30.62
C ILE A 88 -4.53 71.85 30.96
N SER A 89 -3.46 72.63 31.10
CA SER A 89 -2.21 72.14 31.67
C SER A 89 -2.41 71.72 33.13
N LEU A 90 -1.76 70.63 33.52
CA LEU A 90 -1.72 70.12 34.88
C LEU A 90 -0.30 70.32 35.44
N GLU A 91 -0.17 70.67 36.71
CA GLU A 91 1.12 70.74 37.41
C GLU A 91 1.29 69.45 38.24
N SER A 92 1.95 68.46 37.64
CA SER A 92 2.37 67.22 38.32
C SER A 92 3.58 66.61 37.61
N GLN A 93 4.48 65.98 38.37
CA GLN A 93 5.62 65.22 37.86
C GLN A 93 5.52 63.72 38.21
N THR A 94 4.44 63.30 38.88
CA THR A 94 4.21 61.92 39.35
C THR A 94 3.17 61.16 38.52
N LEU A 95 2.44 61.85 37.65
CA LEU A 95 1.31 61.31 36.88
C LEU A 95 1.77 60.32 35.80
N GLN A 96 1.31 59.07 35.90
CA GLN A 96 1.68 57.96 35.00
C GLN A 96 0.49 57.41 34.20
N GLU A 97 -0.69 57.28 34.82
CA GLU A 97 -1.90 56.80 34.15
C GLU A 97 -2.97 57.90 34.06
N VAL A 98 -3.56 58.09 32.87
CA VAL A 98 -4.72 58.96 32.68
C VAL A 98 -5.86 58.23 31.96
N LYS A 99 -7.07 58.30 32.52
CA LYS A 99 -8.29 57.66 32.02
C LYS A 99 -9.37 58.71 31.79
N MET A 100 -9.83 58.85 30.55
CA MET A 100 -10.91 59.76 30.15
C MET A 100 -12.01 59.02 29.37
N ASN A 101 -12.31 57.80 29.81
CA ASN A 101 -13.22 56.90 29.10
C ASN A 101 -14.67 57.38 29.20
N TYR A 102 -15.51 57.12 28.20
CA TYR A 102 -16.92 57.55 28.19
C TYR A 102 -17.07 59.08 28.40
N ASN A 103 -16.48 59.84 27.49
CA ASN A 103 -16.59 61.30 27.39
C ASN A 103 -16.97 61.67 25.94
N GLU A 104 -16.93 62.96 25.60
CA GLU A 104 -17.32 63.49 24.29
C GLU A 104 -16.11 64.08 23.52
N LEU A 105 -14.88 63.61 23.82
CA LEU A 105 -13.65 64.19 23.28
C LEU A 105 -13.56 63.98 21.76
N THR A 106 -13.31 65.06 21.03
CA THR A 106 -13.08 65.05 19.57
C THR A 106 -11.61 64.91 19.18
N GLU A 107 -10.68 65.10 20.11
CA GLU A 107 -9.24 65.08 19.89
C GLU A 107 -8.49 64.37 21.03
N ILE A 108 -7.23 64.01 20.80
CA ILE A 108 -6.33 63.50 21.85
C ILE A 108 -5.94 64.70 22.75
N PRO A 109 -6.16 64.63 24.08
CA PRO A 109 -5.93 65.76 24.99
C PRO A 109 -4.43 66.09 25.13
N TYR A 110 -4.12 67.26 25.71
CA TYR A 110 -2.78 67.68 26.08
C TYR A 110 -2.73 68.19 27.53
N PHE A 111 -1.80 67.70 28.34
CA PHE A 111 -1.74 67.94 29.79
C PHE A 111 -0.65 68.91 30.26
N GLY A 112 0.15 69.51 29.38
CA GLY A 112 1.32 70.30 29.80
C GLY A 112 2.51 69.41 30.21
N GLU A 113 3.33 69.85 31.16
CA GLU A 113 4.54 69.12 31.60
C GLU A 113 4.37 67.62 31.92
N PRO A 114 3.30 67.15 32.62
CA PRO A 114 3.12 65.73 32.93
C PRO A 114 3.00 64.80 31.72
N THR A 115 2.83 65.28 30.48
CA THR A 115 2.81 64.39 29.32
C THR A 115 4.13 63.61 29.16
N SER A 116 5.23 64.12 29.70
CA SER A 116 6.53 63.44 29.73
C SER A 116 6.61 62.22 30.68
N SER A 117 5.73 62.10 31.68
CA SER A 117 5.71 60.99 32.64
C SER A 117 4.56 59.98 32.43
N ILE A 118 3.58 60.31 31.59
CA ILE A 118 2.42 59.44 31.32
C ILE A 118 2.83 58.23 30.48
N THR A 119 2.68 57.04 31.05
CA THR A 119 2.95 55.74 30.43
C THR A 119 1.69 55.06 29.90
N LEU A 120 0.50 55.43 30.41
CA LEU A 120 -0.79 54.89 29.98
C LEU A 120 -1.83 55.99 29.74
N LEU A 121 -2.41 56.01 28.53
CA LEU A 121 -3.49 56.92 28.15
C LEU A 121 -4.70 56.13 27.63
N SER A 122 -5.84 56.30 28.30
CA SER A 122 -7.08 55.56 28.02
C SER A 122 -8.21 56.52 27.65
N LEU A 123 -8.63 56.48 26.39
CA LEU A 123 -9.60 57.37 25.73
C LEU A 123 -10.80 56.60 25.15
N VAL A 124 -11.15 55.47 25.79
CA VAL A 124 -12.17 54.53 25.32
C VAL A 124 -13.55 55.19 25.27
N HIS A 125 -14.31 54.97 24.20
CA HIS A 125 -15.67 55.48 24.05
C HIS A 125 -15.75 57.01 24.10
N ASN A 126 -15.03 57.65 23.18
CA ASN A 126 -15.09 59.08 22.86
C ASN A 126 -15.52 59.25 21.38
N ILE A 127 -15.39 60.45 20.82
CA ILE A 127 -15.76 60.77 19.41
C ILE A 127 -14.56 61.24 18.58
N ILE A 128 -13.36 60.70 18.86
CA ILE A 128 -12.13 61.01 18.13
C ILE A 128 -12.20 60.44 16.69
N PRO A 129 -12.00 61.25 15.63
CA PRO A 129 -12.15 60.83 14.24
C PRO A 129 -10.85 60.38 13.55
N GLU A 130 -9.69 60.82 14.03
CA GLU A 130 -8.38 60.39 13.51
C GLU A 130 -7.31 60.45 14.60
N ILE A 131 -6.17 59.82 14.34
CA ILE A 131 -5.01 59.81 15.24
C ILE A 131 -4.02 60.86 14.72
N ASN A 132 -3.85 61.95 15.49
CA ASN A 132 -2.94 63.04 15.15
C ASN A 132 -1.58 62.86 15.84
N ALA A 133 -0.53 62.64 15.04
CA ALA A 133 0.84 62.49 15.56
C ALA A 133 1.36 63.73 16.30
N GLN A 134 0.89 64.93 15.98
CA GLN A 134 1.26 66.17 16.69
C GLN A 134 0.71 66.22 18.11
N ALA A 135 -0.39 65.52 18.42
CA ALA A 135 -0.89 65.36 19.78
C ALA A 135 -0.11 64.27 20.54
N LEU A 136 0.26 63.19 19.85
CA LEU A 136 1.03 62.09 20.44
C LEU A 136 2.50 62.43 20.72
N GLN A 137 3.11 63.36 19.97
CA GLN A 137 4.53 63.75 20.18
C GLN A 137 4.84 64.25 21.60
N PHE A 138 3.82 64.75 22.32
CA PHE A 138 3.95 65.25 23.68
C PHE A 138 4.13 64.15 24.72
N TYR A 139 3.91 62.87 24.37
CA TYR A 139 3.88 61.72 25.28
C TYR A 139 5.06 60.75 25.06
N PRO A 140 6.33 61.17 25.22
CA PRO A 140 7.50 60.35 24.86
C PRO A 140 7.64 59.05 25.67
N ALA A 141 7.05 58.97 26.86
CA ALA A 141 7.07 57.80 27.74
C ALA A 141 5.88 56.83 27.56
N LEU A 142 4.99 57.07 26.59
CA LEU A 142 3.74 56.32 26.44
C LEU A 142 3.99 54.88 25.99
N GLU A 143 3.69 53.92 26.87
CA GLU A 143 3.77 52.49 26.59
C GLU A 143 2.42 51.87 26.20
N SER A 144 1.31 52.45 26.65
CA SER A 144 -0.04 51.92 26.44
C SER A 144 -1.04 52.99 26.00
N LEU A 145 -1.70 52.76 24.86
CA LEU A 145 -2.70 53.66 24.29
C LEU A 145 -3.99 52.89 23.94
N ASP A 146 -5.09 53.25 24.59
CA ASP A 146 -6.42 52.72 24.28
C ASP A 146 -7.34 53.79 23.68
N LEU A 147 -7.58 53.66 22.38
CA LEU A 147 -8.46 54.49 21.55
C LEU A 147 -9.72 53.71 21.10
N SER A 148 -10.05 52.60 21.77
CA SER A 148 -11.16 51.76 21.35
C SER A 148 -12.54 52.42 21.51
N SER A 149 -13.52 51.98 20.70
CA SER A 149 -14.87 52.54 20.65
C SER A 149 -14.98 54.04 20.30
N ASN A 150 -14.00 54.58 19.57
CA ASN A 150 -14.07 55.91 18.96
C ASN A 150 -14.70 55.84 17.55
N ILE A 151 -14.57 56.91 16.74
CA ILE A 151 -15.12 56.98 15.37
C ILE A 151 -14.05 56.96 14.27
N ILE A 152 -12.82 56.55 14.61
CA ILE A 152 -11.64 56.54 13.72
C ILE A 152 -11.92 55.73 12.44
N SER A 153 -11.71 56.32 11.27
CA SER A 153 -12.07 55.71 9.96
C SER A 153 -10.90 55.15 9.14
N GLU A 154 -9.66 55.53 9.45
CA GLU A 154 -8.45 55.15 8.70
C GLU A 154 -7.23 55.22 9.61
N ILE A 155 -6.12 54.57 9.23
CA ILE A 155 -4.81 54.76 9.85
C ILE A 155 -3.81 55.11 8.74
N LYS A 156 -3.17 56.27 8.88
CA LYS A 156 -2.22 56.84 7.92
C LYS A 156 -0.77 56.59 8.33
N THR A 157 0.17 56.69 7.40
CA THR A 157 1.61 56.68 7.67
C THR A 157 2.05 57.87 8.54
N SER A 158 1.25 58.94 8.59
CA SER A 158 1.41 60.08 9.49
C SER A 158 0.63 59.99 10.81
N SER A 159 -0.06 58.89 11.13
CA SER A 159 -0.89 58.79 12.34
C SER A 159 -0.10 58.67 13.64
N PHE A 160 1.12 58.13 13.61
CA PHE A 160 1.97 57.94 14.78
C PHE A 160 3.35 58.57 14.57
N PRO A 161 3.88 59.33 15.55
CA PRO A 161 5.30 59.70 15.57
C PRO A 161 6.12 58.49 16.06
N ARG A 162 7.46 58.62 16.08
CA ARG A 162 8.33 57.58 16.64
C ARG A 162 8.18 57.53 18.16
N MET A 163 7.70 56.41 18.69
CA MET A 163 7.38 56.22 20.12
C MET A 163 7.68 54.79 20.56
N GLN A 164 7.95 54.58 21.85
CA GLN A 164 8.19 53.25 22.43
C GLN A 164 6.89 52.56 22.93
N LEU A 165 5.83 52.66 22.13
CA LEU A 165 4.50 52.13 22.46
C LEU A 165 4.51 50.59 22.40
N LYS A 166 4.11 49.93 23.49
CA LYS A 166 4.04 48.46 23.61
C LYS A 166 2.64 47.90 23.35
N TYR A 167 1.59 48.65 23.69
CA TYR A 167 0.20 48.24 23.57
C TYR A 167 -0.64 49.31 22.84
N LEU A 168 -1.32 48.89 21.76
CA LEU A 168 -2.22 49.73 20.98
C LEU A 168 -3.59 49.05 20.80
N ASN A 169 -4.64 49.65 21.36
CA ASN A 169 -6.02 49.20 21.16
C ASN A 169 -6.85 50.21 20.36
N LEU A 170 -7.26 49.79 19.16
CA LEU A 170 -8.11 50.51 18.22
C LEU A 170 -9.42 49.76 17.93
N SER A 171 -9.79 48.80 18.80
CA SER A 171 -10.99 47.98 18.64
C SER A 171 -12.27 48.82 18.57
N ASN A 172 -13.31 48.32 17.89
CA ASN A 172 -14.65 48.90 17.86
C ASN A 172 -14.72 50.34 17.28
N ASN A 173 -13.79 50.69 16.40
CA ASN A 173 -13.76 51.93 15.63
C ASN A 173 -14.49 51.74 14.27
N ARG A 174 -14.23 52.62 13.29
CA ARG A 174 -14.82 52.59 11.94
C ARG A 174 -13.78 52.29 10.85
N ILE A 175 -12.59 51.82 11.21
CA ILE A 175 -11.41 51.73 10.33
C ILE A 175 -11.71 50.85 9.11
N THR A 176 -11.59 51.42 7.91
CA THR A 176 -11.82 50.72 6.63
C THR A 176 -10.53 50.32 5.92
N THR A 177 -9.49 51.14 6.06
CA THR A 177 -8.22 51.05 5.32
C THR A 177 -7.04 51.17 6.29
N LEU A 178 -5.94 50.53 5.92
CA LEU A 178 -4.63 50.64 6.56
C LEU A 178 -3.65 51.11 5.49
N GLU A 179 -2.99 52.25 5.70
CA GLU A 179 -1.98 52.76 4.75
C GLU A 179 -0.67 51.96 4.85
N ALA A 180 0.06 51.83 3.74
CA ALA A 180 1.33 51.10 3.71
C ALA A 180 2.37 51.79 4.61
N GLY A 181 2.82 51.10 5.66
CA GLY A 181 3.73 51.65 6.67
C GLY A 181 3.06 52.41 7.81
N CYS A 182 1.72 52.34 7.97
CA CYS A 182 0.99 53.03 9.05
C CYS A 182 1.39 52.65 10.49
N PHE A 183 2.24 51.64 10.68
CA PHE A 183 2.82 51.26 11.96
C PHE A 183 4.37 51.33 12.01
N ASP A 184 5.05 51.72 10.93
CA ASP A 184 6.53 51.66 10.84
C ASP A 184 7.25 52.45 11.95
N ASN A 185 6.65 53.57 12.39
CA ASN A 185 7.18 54.41 13.49
C ASN A 185 7.05 53.77 14.90
N LEU A 186 6.34 52.64 15.04
CA LEU A 186 6.17 51.90 16.30
C LEU A 186 6.97 50.59 16.34
N SER A 187 7.76 50.31 15.31
CA SER A 187 8.43 49.03 15.04
C SER A 187 9.41 48.54 16.12
N SER A 188 9.95 49.43 16.96
CA SER A 188 10.96 49.09 17.97
C SER A 188 10.42 48.44 19.25
N SER A 189 9.12 48.49 19.51
CA SER A 189 8.56 48.21 20.85
C SER A 189 7.17 47.58 20.88
N LEU A 190 6.41 47.65 19.78
CA LEU A 190 5.00 47.29 19.78
C LEU A 190 4.80 45.76 19.89
N LEU A 191 4.23 45.31 21.01
CA LEU A 191 4.00 43.90 21.35
C LEU A 191 2.56 43.45 21.07
N VAL A 192 1.58 44.36 21.20
CA VAL A 192 0.14 44.06 21.09
C VAL A 192 -0.58 45.10 20.25
N VAL A 193 -1.29 44.64 19.20
CA VAL A 193 -2.18 45.46 18.36
C VAL A 193 -3.58 44.85 18.31
N LYS A 194 -4.60 45.66 18.61
CA LYS A 194 -6.01 45.24 18.58
C LYS A 194 -6.83 46.12 17.64
N LEU A 195 -7.23 45.56 16.51
CA LEU A 195 -8.01 46.17 15.43
C LEU A 195 -9.43 45.56 15.31
N ASN A 196 -9.89 44.86 16.35
CA ASN A 196 -11.18 44.15 16.38
C ASN A 196 -12.39 45.03 16.05
N ARG A 197 -13.49 44.44 15.55
CA ARG A 197 -14.79 45.12 15.34
C ARG A 197 -14.70 46.41 14.50
N ASN A 198 -13.76 46.47 13.57
CA ASN A 198 -13.64 47.56 12.60
C ASN A 198 -14.34 47.18 11.28
N ARG A 199 -13.96 47.82 10.17
CA ARG A 199 -14.57 47.65 8.84
C ARG A 199 -13.54 47.24 7.77
N ILE A 200 -12.36 46.78 8.20
CA ILE A 200 -11.21 46.44 7.33
C ILE A 200 -11.63 45.32 6.38
N SER A 201 -11.53 45.57 5.07
CA SER A 201 -11.96 44.64 4.01
C SER A 201 -10.82 43.84 3.36
N MET A 202 -9.59 44.35 3.47
CA MET A 202 -8.38 43.80 2.86
C MET A 202 -7.16 44.20 3.71
N ILE A 203 -6.14 43.35 3.75
CA ILE A 203 -4.82 43.67 4.32
C ILE A 203 -3.79 43.57 3.19
N PRO A 204 -3.13 44.66 2.79
CA PRO A 204 -2.09 44.63 1.76
C PRO A 204 -0.91 43.71 2.12
N PRO A 205 -0.28 43.03 1.15
CA PRO A 205 0.94 42.26 1.37
C PRO A 205 2.05 43.08 2.05
N LYS A 206 2.75 42.49 3.04
CA LYS A 206 3.91 43.08 3.72
C LYS A 206 3.67 44.44 4.40
N ILE A 207 2.43 44.73 4.81
CA ILE A 207 2.06 46.02 5.44
C ILE A 207 2.66 46.21 6.83
N PHE A 208 2.96 45.13 7.55
CA PHE A 208 3.50 45.17 8.91
C PHE A 208 5.03 45.00 8.92
N LYS A 209 5.73 45.94 9.56
CA LYS A 209 7.16 45.83 9.88
C LYS A 209 7.34 45.93 11.40
N LEU A 210 6.76 44.96 12.10
CA LEU A 210 6.68 44.95 13.57
C LEU A 210 7.33 43.65 14.07
N PRO A 211 8.67 43.52 13.99
CA PRO A 211 9.37 42.25 14.25
C PRO A 211 9.21 41.77 15.69
N HIS A 212 8.89 42.67 16.63
CA HIS A 212 8.65 42.38 18.05
C HIS A 212 7.17 42.15 18.42
N LEU A 213 6.23 42.27 17.46
CA LEU A 213 4.81 42.07 17.73
C LEU A 213 4.54 40.61 18.09
N GLN A 214 3.84 40.37 19.20
CA GLN A 214 3.51 39.03 19.71
C GLN A 214 2.02 38.69 19.52
N PHE A 215 1.15 39.70 19.61
CA PHE A 215 -0.32 39.52 19.55
C PHE A 215 -0.97 40.49 18.55
N LEU A 216 -1.69 39.95 17.57
CA LEU A 216 -2.45 40.72 16.57
C LEU A 216 -3.91 40.27 16.55
N GLU A 217 -4.82 41.13 17.02
CA GLU A 217 -6.26 40.87 16.99
C GLU A 217 -6.97 41.63 15.86
N LEU A 218 -7.57 40.91 14.92
CA LEU A 218 -8.25 41.41 13.72
C LEU A 218 -9.73 40.97 13.65
N LYS A 219 -10.29 40.43 14.74
CA LYS A 219 -11.56 39.71 14.74
C LYS A 219 -12.78 40.60 14.54
N ARG A 220 -13.83 40.07 13.90
CA ARG A 220 -15.06 40.81 13.52
C ARG A 220 -14.77 42.02 12.61
N ASN A 221 -13.86 41.87 11.65
CA ASN A 221 -13.69 42.81 10.53
C ASN A 221 -14.49 42.32 9.30
N ARG A 222 -14.06 42.62 8.07
CA ARG A 222 -14.74 42.29 6.81
C ARG A 222 -13.79 41.65 5.78
N ILE A 223 -12.70 41.04 6.26
CA ILE A 223 -11.63 40.51 5.42
C ILE A 223 -12.14 39.26 4.70
N LYS A 224 -12.27 39.34 3.37
CA LYS A 224 -12.74 38.21 2.53
C LYS A 224 -11.60 37.33 2.00
N ILE A 225 -10.44 37.92 1.75
CA ILE A 225 -9.27 37.26 1.15
C ILE A 225 -8.03 37.66 1.94
N VAL A 226 -7.15 36.70 2.20
CA VAL A 226 -5.78 36.93 2.66
C VAL A 226 -4.83 36.54 1.53
N GLU A 227 -3.96 37.47 1.13
CA GLU A 227 -3.01 37.27 0.04
C GLU A 227 -1.70 36.64 0.54
N GLY A 228 -0.90 36.08 -0.37
CA GLY A 228 0.41 35.55 -0.02
C GLY A 228 1.31 36.65 0.56
N LEU A 229 2.08 36.32 1.61
CA LEU A 229 2.97 37.25 2.30
C LEU A 229 2.25 38.43 3.01
N THR A 230 0.95 38.33 3.32
CA THR A 230 0.22 39.38 4.06
C THR A 230 0.88 39.73 5.41
N PHE A 231 1.41 38.73 6.13
CA PHE A 231 1.95 38.91 7.48
C PHE A 231 3.49 38.84 7.56
N GLN A 232 4.20 38.89 6.43
CA GLN A 232 5.68 38.96 6.43
C GLN A 232 6.16 40.25 7.13
N GLY A 233 7.09 40.12 8.09
CA GLY A 233 7.57 41.22 8.94
C GLY A 233 6.98 41.26 10.35
N LEU A 234 6.31 40.17 10.76
CA LEU A 234 5.77 39.93 12.11
C LEU A 234 6.51 38.77 12.79
N ASP A 235 7.85 38.84 12.83
CA ASP A 235 8.71 37.67 13.05
C ASP A 235 8.57 37.03 14.45
N SER A 236 8.18 37.81 15.47
CA SER A 236 7.92 37.33 16.85
C SER A 236 6.44 36.99 17.14
N LEU A 237 5.56 36.97 16.14
CA LEU A 237 4.12 36.82 16.36
C LEU A 237 3.78 35.42 16.84
N ARG A 238 3.09 35.35 17.99
CA ARG A 238 2.64 34.12 18.63
C ARG A 238 1.15 33.86 18.43
N SER A 239 0.33 34.93 18.41
CA SER A 239 -1.14 34.84 18.42
C SER A 239 -1.76 35.77 17.36
N LEU A 240 -2.62 35.19 16.51
CA LEU A 240 -3.27 35.87 15.38
C LEU A 240 -4.77 35.54 15.38
N LYS A 241 -5.58 36.54 15.75
CA LYS A 241 -7.01 36.36 16.02
C LYS A 241 -7.87 36.94 14.91
N MET A 242 -8.33 36.12 13.97
CA MET A 242 -8.98 36.52 12.72
C MET A 242 -10.44 36.03 12.58
N GLN A 243 -11.06 35.50 13.64
CA GLN A 243 -12.42 34.95 13.56
C GLN A 243 -13.50 35.98 13.18
N ARG A 244 -14.62 35.49 12.65
CA ARG A 244 -15.81 36.30 12.28
C ARG A 244 -15.52 37.40 11.23
N ASN A 245 -14.65 37.12 10.25
CA ASN A 245 -14.30 38.07 9.19
C ASN A 245 -15.08 37.85 7.87
N GLY A 246 -15.55 36.63 7.64
CA GLY A 246 -16.10 36.20 6.34
C GLY A 246 -15.00 35.86 5.32
N ILE A 247 -13.85 35.37 5.78
CA ILE A 247 -12.74 34.93 4.91
C ILE A 247 -13.24 33.73 4.09
N SER A 248 -13.30 33.87 2.78
CA SER A 248 -13.67 32.79 1.85
C SER A 248 -12.48 32.21 1.10
N LYS A 249 -11.33 32.90 1.09
CA LYS A 249 -10.11 32.40 0.47
C LYS A 249 -8.85 32.83 1.22
N LEU A 250 -8.06 31.85 1.63
CA LEU A 250 -6.66 32.03 1.96
C LEU A 250 -5.83 31.67 0.72
N LYS A 251 -4.79 32.44 0.42
CA LYS A 251 -3.83 32.16 -0.66
C LYS A 251 -2.66 31.32 -0.15
N ASP A 252 -1.93 30.73 -1.09
CA ASP A 252 -0.72 29.98 -0.76
C ASP A 252 0.33 30.94 -0.16
N GLY A 253 0.93 30.53 0.96
CA GLY A 253 1.82 31.39 1.75
C GLY A 253 1.14 32.60 2.42
N ALA A 254 -0.18 32.58 2.66
CA ALA A 254 -0.90 33.66 3.34
C ALA A 254 -0.30 34.02 4.71
N PHE A 255 0.13 33.01 5.47
CA PHE A 255 0.76 33.14 6.79
C PHE A 255 2.29 32.98 6.77
N PHE A 256 2.92 32.96 5.59
CA PHE A 256 4.36 32.75 5.47
C PHE A 256 5.16 33.92 6.09
N GLY A 257 6.19 33.58 6.86
CA GLY A 257 7.01 34.51 7.65
C GLY A 257 6.60 34.57 9.13
N LEU A 258 5.48 33.97 9.53
CA LEU A 258 5.07 33.83 10.94
C LEU A 258 5.83 32.67 11.60
N ASN A 259 7.15 32.83 11.74
CA ASN A 259 8.05 31.75 12.14
C ASN A 259 7.88 31.29 13.59
N ASN A 260 7.39 32.17 14.48
CA ASN A 260 7.15 31.90 15.91
C ASN A 260 5.65 31.73 16.24
N MET A 261 4.82 31.43 15.24
CA MET A 261 3.36 31.30 15.39
C MET A 261 2.99 30.15 16.32
N GLU A 262 2.17 30.40 17.34
CA GLU A 262 1.72 29.39 18.31
C GLU A 262 0.20 29.13 18.24
N GLU A 263 -0.61 30.18 18.05
CA GLU A 263 -2.08 30.15 18.13
C GLU A 263 -2.75 30.92 16.97
N LEU A 264 -3.52 30.21 16.12
CA LEU A 264 -4.24 30.79 14.98
C LEU A 264 -5.76 30.58 15.09
N GLU A 265 -6.52 31.68 15.28
CA GLU A 265 -7.99 31.65 15.30
C GLU A 265 -8.59 32.10 13.96
N LEU A 266 -9.24 31.18 13.26
CA LEU A 266 -9.94 31.36 11.99
C LEU A 266 -11.43 30.99 12.07
N GLU A 267 -11.99 30.88 13.28
CA GLU A 267 -13.40 30.50 13.52
C GLU A 267 -14.41 31.40 12.76
N HIS A 268 -15.63 30.91 12.55
CA HIS A 268 -16.73 31.71 11.99
C HIS A 268 -16.37 32.44 10.68
N ASN A 269 -15.69 31.75 9.76
CA ASN A 269 -15.37 32.25 8.43
C ASN A 269 -16.11 31.42 7.37
N ASN A 270 -15.68 31.49 6.10
CA ASN A 270 -16.32 30.80 4.98
C ASN A 270 -15.28 29.95 4.21
N LEU A 271 -14.32 29.37 4.92
CA LEU A 271 -13.32 28.47 4.36
C LEU A 271 -13.98 27.13 4.00
N THR A 272 -13.70 26.59 2.82
CA THR A 272 -14.30 25.33 2.34
C THR A 272 -13.36 24.13 2.34
N ARG A 273 -12.04 24.33 2.47
CA ARG A 273 -11.01 23.27 2.46
C ARG A 273 -9.80 23.64 3.31
N VAL A 274 -9.20 22.64 3.96
CA VAL A 274 -7.85 22.75 4.53
C VAL A 274 -6.84 22.19 3.53
N ASN A 275 -5.77 22.93 3.24
CA ASN A 275 -4.69 22.49 2.36
C ASN A 275 -3.34 23.04 2.83
N LYS A 276 -2.23 22.45 2.35
CA LYS A 276 -0.89 22.89 2.75
C LYS A 276 -0.49 24.26 2.24
N GLY A 277 -1.15 24.75 1.18
CA GLY A 277 -0.82 25.99 0.52
C GLY A 277 -0.89 27.18 1.47
N TRP A 278 -2.02 27.35 2.17
CA TRP A 278 -2.17 28.45 3.12
C TRP A 278 -1.50 28.19 4.49
N LEU A 279 -1.28 26.92 4.87
CA LEU A 279 -0.55 26.52 6.07
C LEU A 279 0.99 26.61 5.92
N TYR A 280 1.49 26.88 4.72
CA TYR A 280 2.92 26.90 4.40
C TYR A 280 3.74 27.84 5.31
N GLY A 281 4.68 27.23 6.07
CA GLY A 281 5.62 27.93 6.96
C GLY A 281 5.25 27.92 8.45
N LEU A 282 4.08 27.42 8.85
CA LEU A 282 3.58 27.46 10.25
C LEU A 282 4.21 26.40 11.19
N GLN A 283 5.55 26.29 11.17
CA GLN A 283 6.32 25.22 11.83
C GLN A 283 6.20 25.17 13.36
N MET A 284 5.86 26.28 14.00
CA MET A 284 5.76 26.39 15.47
C MET A 284 4.31 26.28 16.00
N LEU A 285 3.33 26.14 15.11
CA LEU A 285 1.91 26.21 15.43
C LEU A 285 1.48 25.06 16.36
N GLN A 286 0.87 25.42 17.49
CA GLN A 286 0.40 24.50 18.52
C GLN A 286 -1.14 24.43 18.55
N GLN A 287 -1.82 25.54 18.27
CA GLN A 287 -3.29 25.63 18.36
C GLN A 287 -3.88 26.21 17.06
N LEU A 288 -4.83 25.48 16.46
CA LEU A 288 -5.54 25.89 15.24
C LEU A 288 -7.05 25.76 15.41
N TYR A 289 -7.74 26.91 15.44
CA TYR A 289 -9.19 26.98 15.59
C TYR A 289 -9.84 27.37 14.25
N VAL A 290 -10.40 26.39 13.53
CA VAL A 290 -11.05 26.56 12.21
C VAL A 290 -12.54 26.17 12.24
N SER A 291 -13.15 26.13 13.43
CA SER A 291 -14.56 25.79 13.62
C SER A 291 -15.54 26.82 13.05
N GLN A 292 -16.80 26.41 12.87
CA GLN A 292 -17.87 27.26 12.31
C GLN A 292 -17.50 27.84 10.94
N ASN A 293 -16.94 27.01 10.07
CA ASN A 293 -16.62 27.33 8.68
C ASN A 293 -17.52 26.48 7.73
N ALA A 294 -17.11 26.29 6.49
CA ALA A 294 -17.81 25.46 5.49
C ALA A 294 -16.92 24.32 4.97
N ILE A 295 -16.00 23.80 5.81
CA ILE A 295 -14.96 22.87 5.39
C ILE A 295 -15.57 21.52 5.00
N GLU A 296 -15.50 21.17 3.72
CA GLU A 296 -15.99 19.91 3.12
C GLU A 296 -14.94 18.80 3.22
N ARG A 297 -13.66 19.15 3.06
CA ARG A 297 -12.53 18.21 2.94
C ARG A 297 -11.22 18.78 3.49
N ILE A 298 -10.39 17.87 3.99
CA ILE A 298 -8.98 18.07 4.34
C ILE A 298 -8.12 17.50 3.18
N SER A 299 -6.99 18.13 2.87
CA SER A 299 -6.07 17.63 1.83
C SER A 299 -5.09 16.59 2.43
N PRO A 300 -4.70 15.51 1.72
CA PRO A 300 -3.80 14.47 2.25
C PRO A 300 -2.45 14.97 2.78
N ASP A 301 -2.00 16.13 2.31
CA ASP A 301 -0.72 16.75 2.65
C ASP A 301 -0.87 18.00 3.52
N ALA A 302 -2.08 18.30 4.01
CA ALA A 302 -2.41 19.58 4.66
C ALA A 302 -1.48 19.96 5.82
N TRP A 303 -1.04 18.96 6.59
CA TRP A 303 -0.33 19.16 7.85
C TRP A 303 1.20 19.10 7.74
N GLU A 304 1.75 19.00 6.52
CA GLU A 304 3.19 18.89 6.22
C GLU A 304 4.04 19.89 7.03
N PHE A 305 3.54 21.12 7.23
CA PHE A 305 4.23 22.22 7.92
C PHE A 305 3.78 22.45 9.36
N CYS A 306 2.84 21.67 9.91
CA CYS A 306 2.18 21.93 11.20
C CYS A 306 2.39 20.80 12.22
N GLN A 307 3.54 20.12 12.17
CA GLN A 307 3.83 18.91 12.95
C GLN A 307 3.92 19.13 14.48
N ARG A 308 3.86 20.39 14.96
CA ARG A 308 3.87 20.76 16.39
C ARG A 308 2.47 21.01 16.98
N LEU A 309 1.42 20.80 16.20
CA LEU A 309 0.04 21.07 16.60
C LEU A 309 -0.39 20.12 17.73
N SER A 310 -0.77 20.70 18.87
CA SER A 310 -1.31 19.99 20.04
C SER A 310 -2.83 20.09 20.14
N GLU A 311 -3.45 21.10 19.52
CA GLU A 311 -4.91 21.29 19.52
C GLU A 311 -5.46 21.72 18.15
N LEU A 312 -6.46 20.98 17.67
CA LEU A 312 -7.14 21.22 16.39
C LEU A 312 -8.66 21.21 16.58
N ASP A 313 -9.30 22.35 16.31
CA ASP A 313 -10.75 22.48 16.32
C ASP A 313 -11.31 22.68 14.90
N LEU A 314 -11.94 21.63 14.39
CA LEU A 314 -12.64 21.52 13.11
C LEU A 314 -14.16 21.45 13.29
N SER A 315 -14.70 21.70 14.50
CA SER A 315 -16.14 21.55 14.76
C SER A 315 -17.04 22.52 13.98
N TYR A 316 -18.33 22.22 13.86
CA TYR A 316 -19.30 23.03 13.10
C TYR A 316 -18.83 23.30 11.65
N ASN A 317 -18.47 22.24 10.93
CA ASN A 317 -18.07 22.29 9.52
C ASN A 317 -18.95 21.35 8.68
N GLN A 318 -18.50 20.95 7.49
CA GLN A 318 -19.26 20.13 6.53
C GLN A 318 -18.49 18.87 6.11
N LEU A 319 -17.60 18.37 6.98
CA LEU A 319 -16.83 17.15 6.75
C LEU A 319 -17.80 15.96 6.71
N THR A 320 -17.76 15.18 5.62
CA THR A 320 -18.60 13.98 5.43
C THR A 320 -17.85 12.66 5.58
N ARG A 321 -16.52 12.68 5.42
CA ARG A 321 -15.63 11.51 5.51
C ARG A 321 -14.27 11.90 6.07
N LEU A 322 -13.65 10.95 6.78
CA LEU A 322 -12.26 11.01 7.24
C LEU A 322 -11.48 9.88 6.57
N ASP A 323 -10.70 10.22 5.55
CA ASP A 323 -9.84 9.30 4.78
C ASP A 323 -8.54 9.01 5.53
N GLU A 324 -7.87 7.87 5.32
CA GLU A 324 -6.68 7.42 6.08
C GLU A 324 -5.56 8.49 6.18
N SER A 325 -5.40 9.31 5.14
CA SER A 325 -4.39 10.39 5.10
C SER A 325 -4.76 11.66 5.88
N ALA A 326 -5.99 11.80 6.37
CA ALA A 326 -6.56 13.08 6.81
C ALA A 326 -5.85 13.75 8.00
N PHE A 327 -5.08 13.01 8.81
CA PHE A 327 -4.34 13.54 9.97
C PHE A 327 -2.87 13.08 10.03
N VAL A 328 -2.31 12.65 8.89
CA VAL A 328 -0.90 12.23 8.80
C VAL A 328 0.04 13.38 9.19
N GLY A 329 1.04 13.07 10.02
CA GLY A 329 2.05 14.03 10.51
C GLY A 329 1.69 14.75 11.82
N LEU A 330 0.46 14.60 12.35
CA LEU A 330 0.00 15.24 13.59
C LEU A 330 0.30 14.42 14.86
N SER A 331 1.49 13.84 14.99
CA SER A 331 1.82 12.91 16.09
C SER A 331 1.92 13.57 17.48
N LEU A 332 1.97 14.91 17.56
CA LEU A 332 1.97 15.68 18.81
C LEU A 332 0.58 16.19 19.22
N LEU A 333 -0.49 15.81 18.50
CA LEU A 333 -1.84 16.27 18.75
C LEU A 333 -2.42 15.64 20.03
N GLU A 334 -2.83 16.47 20.99
CA GLU A 334 -3.44 16.06 22.25
C GLU A 334 -4.98 16.13 22.20
N ARG A 335 -5.52 17.12 21.47
CA ARG A 335 -6.96 17.43 21.41
C ARG A 335 -7.42 17.63 19.96
N LEU A 336 -8.40 16.83 19.55
CA LEU A 336 -9.02 16.88 18.23
C LEU A 336 -10.54 17.00 18.37
N ASN A 337 -11.09 18.13 17.93
CA ASN A 337 -12.53 18.37 17.92
C ASN A 337 -13.05 18.36 16.48
N LEU A 338 -13.87 17.35 16.17
CA LEU A 338 -14.57 17.14 14.90
C LEU A 338 -16.10 17.16 15.10
N GLY A 339 -16.56 17.58 16.28
CA GLY A 339 -17.98 17.61 16.63
C GLY A 339 -18.83 18.50 15.70
N ASP A 340 -20.13 18.26 15.65
CA ASP A 340 -21.09 19.07 14.91
C ASP A 340 -20.75 19.18 13.40
N ASN A 341 -20.31 18.07 12.79
CA ASN A 341 -20.04 17.93 11.34
C ASN A 341 -21.10 17.00 10.69
N ARG A 342 -20.76 16.31 9.59
CA ARG A 342 -21.65 15.33 8.91
C ARG A 342 -20.92 14.03 8.60
N VAL A 343 -19.97 13.64 9.45
CA VAL A 343 -19.08 12.49 9.20
C VAL A 343 -19.90 11.22 9.23
N THR A 344 -20.11 10.61 8.05
CA THR A 344 -20.70 9.28 7.87
C THR A 344 -19.63 8.18 7.75
N HIS A 345 -18.41 8.55 7.35
CA HIS A 345 -17.32 7.60 7.07
C HIS A 345 -16.04 7.95 7.84
N ILE A 346 -15.47 6.93 8.50
CA ILE A 346 -14.17 6.98 9.19
C ILE A 346 -13.36 5.79 8.69
N ALA A 347 -12.30 6.04 7.92
CA ALA A 347 -11.46 4.97 7.37
C ALA A 347 -10.75 4.19 8.47
N ASP A 348 -10.60 2.87 8.29
CA ASP A 348 -9.79 2.02 9.18
C ASP A 348 -8.36 2.62 9.28
N GLY A 349 -7.86 2.85 10.50
CA GLY A 349 -6.51 3.40 10.72
C GLY A 349 -6.35 4.93 10.54
N VAL A 350 -7.40 5.72 10.29
CA VAL A 350 -7.27 7.18 10.09
C VAL A 350 -6.63 7.94 11.26
N PHE A 351 -6.75 7.41 12.48
CA PHE A 351 -6.13 7.99 13.69
C PHE A 351 -4.80 7.32 14.10
N ARG A 352 -4.25 6.40 13.28
CA ARG A 352 -3.10 5.55 13.60
C ARG A 352 -1.82 6.30 14.00
N PHE A 353 -1.66 7.53 13.53
CA PHE A 353 -0.49 8.37 13.81
C PHE A 353 -0.68 9.32 15.00
N LEU A 354 -1.88 9.36 15.61
CA LEU A 354 -2.25 10.28 16.68
C LEU A 354 -2.00 9.66 18.08
N SER A 355 -0.84 9.05 18.29
CA SER A 355 -0.57 8.25 19.50
C SER A 355 -0.66 9.04 20.82
N ASN A 356 -0.40 10.35 20.78
CA ASN A 356 -0.47 11.27 21.92
C ASN A 356 -1.88 11.88 22.15
N LEU A 357 -2.87 11.54 21.33
CA LEU A 357 -4.21 12.13 21.42
C LEU A 357 -4.91 11.68 22.70
N GLN A 358 -5.31 12.65 23.53
CA GLN A 358 -5.96 12.45 24.83
C GLN A 358 -7.48 12.64 24.72
N THR A 359 -7.94 13.60 23.92
CA THR A 359 -9.37 13.88 23.71
C THR A 359 -9.74 13.90 22.24
N LEU A 360 -10.76 13.12 21.89
CA LEU A 360 -11.39 13.07 20.58
C LEU A 360 -12.89 13.37 20.74
N ASP A 361 -13.35 14.48 20.17
CA ASP A 361 -14.78 14.82 20.09
C ASP A 361 -15.30 14.60 18.67
N LEU A 362 -16.27 13.70 18.55
CA LEU A 362 -16.97 13.31 17.33
C LEU A 362 -18.50 13.45 17.50
N ARG A 363 -18.97 14.25 18.47
CA ARG A 363 -20.42 14.43 18.73
C ARG A 363 -21.16 15.00 17.53
N ASN A 364 -22.49 14.86 17.49
CA ASN A 364 -23.39 15.48 16.53
C ASN A 364 -22.90 15.30 15.07
N ASN A 365 -22.60 14.05 14.72
CA ASN A 365 -22.17 13.62 13.39
C ASN A 365 -23.12 12.50 12.89
N GLU A 366 -22.78 11.84 11.79
CA GLU A 366 -23.62 10.82 11.14
C GLU A 366 -23.00 9.41 11.26
N ILE A 367 -22.20 9.18 12.31
CA ILE A 367 -21.43 7.95 12.51
C ILE A 367 -22.34 6.80 12.95
N SER A 368 -22.12 5.60 12.40
CA SER A 368 -22.77 4.36 12.83
C SER A 368 -21.81 3.17 12.75
N TRP A 369 -21.47 2.74 11.54
CA TRP A 369 -20.71 1.52 11.26
C TRP A 369 -19.26 1.50 11.76
N ALA A 370 -18.66 2.66 12.08
CA ALA A 370 -17.36 2.73 12.77
C ALA A 370 -17.41 2.11 14.18
N ILE A 371 -18.63 1.88 14.71
CA ILE A 371 -18.93 1.24 16.00
C ILE A 371 -19.69 -0.09 15.78
N GLU A 372 -20.54 -0.18 14.75
CA GLU A 372 -21.35 -1.39 14.45
C GLU A 372 -20.61 -2.51 13.69
N ASP A 373 -19.47 -2.25 13.05
CA ASP A 373 -18.76 -3.25 12.20
C ASP A 373 -17.23 -3.08 12.15
N ALA A 374 -16.73 -1.84 12.12
CA ALA A 374 -15.29 -1.59 12.00
C ALA A 374 -14.48 -2.13 13.20
N SER A 375 -13.27 -2.61 12.93
CA SER A 375 -12.35 -3.13 13.95
C SER A 375 -11.14 -2.24 14.22
N GLU A 376 -10.84 -1.28 13.33
CA GLU A 376 -9.59 -0.50 13.37
C GLU A 376 -9.81 1.01 13.17
N ALA A 377 -11.07 1.48 13.20
CA ALA A 377 -11.41 2.90 13.07
C ALA A 377 -10.72 3.80 14.12
N PHE A 378 -10.49 3.27 15.34
CA PHE A 378 -9.81 3.96 16.45
C PHE A 378 -8.41 3.39 16.76
N ALA A 379 -7.85 2.58 15.86
CA ALA A 379 -6.54 1.97 16.07
C ALA A 379 -5.42 3.03 16.17
N GLY A 380 -4.47 2.80 17.09
CA GLY A 380 -3.33 3.70 17.35
C GLY A 380 -3.58 4.81 18.38
N LEU A 381 -4.81 5.00 18.85
CA LEU A 381 -5.19 5.99 19.87
C LEU A 381 -4.84 5.54 21.31
N THR A 382 -3.60 5.12 21.53
CA THR A 382 -3.12 4.46 22.76
C THR A 382 -3.22 5.31 24.02
N SER A 383 -3.10 6.63 23.91
CA SER A 383 -3.17 7.57 25.04
C SER A 383 -4.52 8.30 25.17
N LEU A 384 -5.56 7.85 24.44
CA LEU A 384 -6.87 8.48 24.46
C LEU A 384 -7.58 8.23 25.79
N THR A 385 -7.80 9.29 26.56
CA THR A 385 -8.50 9.26 27.85
C THR A 385 -9.98 9.63 27.71
N LYS A 386 -10.35 10.42 26.69
CA LYS A 386 -11.74 10.87 26.47
C LYS A 386 -12.20 10.72 25.01
N LEU A 387 -13.31 10.03 24.81
CA LEU A 387 -14.01 9.87 23.54
C LEU A 387 -15.47 10.34 23.67
N ILE A 388 -15.88 11.28 22.80
CA ILE A 388 -17.26 11.80 22.76
C ILE A 388 -17.89 11.41 21.42
N LEU A 389 -18.93 10.57 21.48
CA LEU A 389 -19.72 10.09 20.33
C LEU A 389 -21.21 10.46 20.49
N GLN A 390 -21.54 11.40 21.37
CA GLN A 390 -22.90 11.90 21.61
C GLN A 390 -23.62 12.28 20.31
N GLY A 391 -24.90 11.92 20.15
CA GLY A 391 -25.74 12.44 19.06
C GLY A 391 -25.34 11.98 17.66
N ASN A 392 -24.87 10.73 17.55
CA ASN A 392 -24.58 10.06 16.28
C ASN A 392 -25.72 9.09 15.90
N GLN A 393 -25.53 8.31 14.83
CA GLN A 393 -26.51 7.35 14.31
C GLN A 393 -26.23 5.90 14.76
N ILE A 394 -25.52 5.70 15.87
CA ILE A 394 -25.09 4.38 16.35
C ILE A 394 -26.32 3.59 16.84
N LYS A 395 -26.64 2.48 16.18
CA LYS A 395 -27.71 1.54 16.56
C LYS A 395 -27.20 0.31 17.29
N SER A 396 -25.91 0.00 17.23
CA SER A 396 -25.33 -1.18 17.87
C SER A 396 -23.87 -0.94 18.25
N ILE A 397 -23.37 -1.71 19.23
CA ILE A 397 -21.97 -1.65 19.65
C ILE A 397 -21.38 -3.05 19.62
N THR A 398 -20.30 -3.23 18.85
CA THR A 398 -19.57 -4.51 18.79
C THR A 398 -18.53 -4.62 19.90
N LYS A 399 -18.10 -5.85 20.18
CA LYS A 399 -16.91 -6.11 21.02
C LYS A 399 -15.58 -5.66 20.40
N LYS A 400 -15.61 -5.08 19.19
CA LYS A 400 -14.42 -4.55 18.49
C LYS A 400 -14.36 -3.02 18.43
N ALA A 401 -15.49 -2.33 18.63
CA ALA A 401 -15.64 -0.89 18.42
C ALA A 401 -14.59 0.00 19.11
N PHE A 402 -14.10 -0.43 20.28
CA PHE A 402 -13.19 0.32 21.14
C PHE A 402 -11.85 -0.40 21.37
N ILE A 403 -11.46 -1.32 20.47
CA ILE A 403 -10.13 -1.96 20.50
C ILE A 403 -9.04 -0.90 20.27
N GLY A 404 -7.92 -1.01 21.00
CA GLY A 404 -6.81 -0.05 20.98
C GLY A 404 -6.98 1.14 21.92
N LEU A 405 -8.18 1.36 22.49
CA LEU A 405 -8.47 2.43 23.44
C LEU A 405 -8.17 2.02 24.89
N GLU A 406 -6.96 1.52 25.14
CA GLU A 406 -6.57 0.91 26.43
C GLU A 406 -6.55 1.90 27.61
N SER A 407 -6.30 3.18 27.31
CA SER A 407 -6.20 4.27 28.30
C SER A 407 -7.52 5.04 28.51
N LEU A 408 -8.63 4.58 27.93
CA LEU A 408 -9.90 5.31 27.90
C LEU A 408 -10.55 5.39 29.28
N GLU A 409 -10.70 6.61 29.79
CA GLU A 409 -11.30 6.90 31.09
C GLU A 409 -12.75 7.40 30.99
N HIS A 410 -13.10 8.08 29.90
CA HIS A 410 -14.39 8.76 29.71
C HIS A 410 -14.97 8.47 28.33
N LEU A 411 -16.15 7.87 28.27
CA LEU A 411 -16.87 7.54 27.03
C LEU A 411 -18.30 8.10 27.07
N ASP A 412 -18.64 9.01 26.16
CA ASP A 412 -20.00 9.55 26.01
C ASP A 412 -20.67 9.03 24.73
N LEU A 413 -21.78 8.32 24.91
CA LEU A 413 -22.62 7.71 23.88
C LEU A 413 -24.08 8.23 23.94
N ASN A 414 -24.36 9.32 24.67
CA ASN A 414 -25.69 9.92 24.78
C ASN A 414 -26.35 10.20 23.42
N ASN A 415 -27.69 10.26 23.39
CA ASN A 415 -28.47 10.65 22.20
C ASN A 415 -28.22 9.77 20.96
N ASN A 416 -27.71 8.55 21.13
CA ASN A 416 -27.65 7.52 20.10
C ASN A 416 -28.79 6.51 20.31
N ALA A 417 -29.44 6.08 19.23
CA ALA A 417 -30.54 5.09 19.27
C ALA A 417 -30.01 3.65 19.40
N ILE A 418 -29.16 3.39 20.39
CA ILE A 418 -28.48 2.10 20.57
C ILE A 418 -29.51 1.04 20.99
N MET A 419 -29.54 -0.05 20.21
CA MET A 419 -30.48 -1.17 20.35
C MET A 419 -29.84 -2.44 20.88
N SER A 420 -28.58 -2.74 20.50
CA SER A 420 -27.86 -3.93 20.97
C SER A 420 -26.39 -3.62 21.29
N ILE A 421 -25.86 -4.23 22.36
CA ILE A 421 -24.48 -4.03 22.83
C ILE A 421 -23.88 -5.41 23.09
N GLN A 422 -22.89 -5.81 22.29
CA GLN A 422 -22.24 -7.12 22.40
C GLN A 422 -21.49 -7.28 23.73
N GLU A 423 -21.44 -8.51 24.23
CA GLU A 423 -20.68 -8.88 25.42
C GLU A 423 -19.22 -8.41 25.33
N ASN A 424 -18.73 -7.80 26.40
CA ASN A 424 -17.38 -7.22 26.52
C ASN A 424 -17.08 -6.04 25.56
N ALA A 425 -18.09 -5.35 25.03
CA ALA A 425 -17.90 -4.09 24.31
C ALA A 425 -17.19 -3.01 25.14
N PHE A 426 -17.53 -2.91 26.43
CA PHE A 426 -16.90 -1.99 27.40
C PHE A 426 -15.80 -2.71 28.21
N SER A 427 -14.86 -3.35 27.52
CA SER A 427 -13.76 -4.15 28.10
C SER A 427 -12.57 -3.33 28.59
N GLN A 428 -12.56 -2.02 28.38
CA GLN A 428 -11.52 -1.08 28.81
C GLN A 428 -11.38 -1.12 30.34
N THR A 429 -10.15 -1.27 30.82
CA THR A 429 -9.83 -1.45 32.24
C THR A 429 -9.75 -0.13 33.02
N HIS A 430 -9.51 0.98 32.33
CA HIS A 430 -9.35 2.32 32.92
C HIS A 430 -10.62 3.17 32.88
N LEU A 431 -11.75 2.64 32.40
CA LEU A 431 -12.99 3.38 32.21
C LEU A 431 -13.60 3.80 33.56
N LYS A 432 -13.63 5.12 33.82
CA LYS A 432 -14.15 5.75 35.05
C LYS A 432 -15.55 6.33 34.85
N GLU A 433 -15.89 6.74 33.64
CA GLU A 433 -17.18 7.34 33.30
C GLU A 433 -17.68 6.77 31.97
N LEU A 434 -18.84 6.11 32.03
CA LEU A 434 -19.63 5.71 30.86
C LEU A 434 -20.93 6.50 30.87
N ILE A 435 -21.11 7.42 29.92
CA ILE A 435 -22.33 8.20 29.77
C ILE A 435 -23.16 7.58 28.64
N LEU A 436 -24.34 7.06 28.96
CA LEU A 436 -25.18 6.34 28.01
C LEU A 436 -26.67 6.55 28.33
N ASN A 437 -27.41 7.11 27.37
CA ASN A 437 -28.84 7.34 27.45
C ASN A 437 -29.52 6.87 26.16
N THR A 438 -30.30 5.80 26.25
CA THR A 438 -31.07 5.18 25.16
C THR A 438 -32.31 4.50 25.74
N SER A 439 -33.44 4.65 25.05
CA SER A 439 -34.69 3.93 25.34
C SER A 439 -35.05 2.94 24.23
N SER A 440 -34.05 2.49 23.47
CA SER A 440 -34.21 1.67 22.26
C SER A 440 -33.68 0.24 22.41
N LEU A 441 -33.28 -0.17 23.62
CA LEU A 441 -32.57 -1.43 23.84
C LEU A 441 -33.45 -2.67 23.66
N LEU A 442 -32.85 -3.71 23.09
CA LEU A 442 -33.35 -5.08 23.08
C LEU A 442 -32.84 -5.76 24.37
N CYS A 443 -33.73 -5.98 25.33
CA CYS A 443 -33.42 -6.62 26.61
C CYS A 443 -33.50 -8.15 26.49
N ASP A 444 -32.75 -8.68 25.54
CA ASP A 444 -32.59 -10.12 25.31
C ASP A 444 -31.47 -10.70 26.21
N CYS A 445 -31.25 -12.01 26.10
CA CYS A 445 -30.17 -12.68 26.84
C CYS A 445 -28.75 -12.17 26.51
N HIS A 446 -28.53 -11.53 25.35
CA HIS A 446 -27.24 -10.94 24.97
C HIS A 446 -26.96 -9.61 25.68
N LEU A 447 -27.97 -8.93 26.22
CA LEU A 447 -27.78 -7.70 27.02
C LEU A 447 -27.49 -7.99 28.51
N LYS A 448 -27.77 -9.21 28.99
CA LYS A 448 -27.72 -9.62 30.41
C LYS A 448 -26.43 -9.26 31.16
N TRP A 449 -25.27 -9.34 30.50
CA TRP A 449 -23.96 -9.00 31.07
C TRP A 449 -23.83 -7.50 31.45
N LEU A 450 -24.56 -6.62 30.75
CA LEU A 450 -24.43 -5.16 30.90
C LEU A 450 -24.90 -4.72 32.29
N LEU A 451 -25.99 -5.29 32.81
CA LEU A 451 -26.50 -4.99 34.14
C LEU A 451 -25.43 -5.26 35.21
N GLN A 452 -24.73 -6.41 35.13
CA GLN A 452 -23.62 -6.73 36.02
C GLN A 452 -22.46 -5.73 35.87
N ARG A 453 -22.02 -5.44 34.63
CA ARG A 453 -20.93 -4.49 34.36
C ARG A 453 -21.23 -3.08 34.90
N LEU A 454 -22.47 -2.59 34.79
CA LEU A 454 -22.89 -1.28 35.31
C LEU A 454 -22.87 -1.23 36.85
N VAL A 455 -23.21 -2.33 37.52
CA VAL A 455 -23.12 -2.45 38.98
C VAL A 455 -21.66 -2.53 39.44
N ASP A 456 -20.86 -3.42 38.85
CA ASP A 456 -19.47 -3.66 39.24
C ASP A 456 -18.57 -2.42 39.13
N ASN A 457 -18.86 -1.53 38.18
CA ASN A 457 -18.08 -0.32 37.89
C ASN A 457 -18.78 0.97 38.38
N ASN A 458 -19.90 0.84 39.11
CA ASN A 458 -20.67 1.95 39.69
C ASN A 458 -21.17 3.01 38.67
N PHE A 459 -21.45 2.61 37.42
CA PHE A 459 -21.93 3.51 36.35
C PHE A 459 -23.45 3.84 36.45
N GLN A 460 -24.11 3.43 37.54
CA GLN A 460 -25.56 3.53 37.77
C GLN A 460 -26.09 4.98 37.74
N HIS A 461 -25.23 5.99 37.92
CA HIS A 461 -25.60 7.40 37.93
C HIS A 461 -25.35 8.13 36.59
N SER A 462 -24.48 7.59 35.73
CA SER A 462 -24.14 8.15 34.42
C SER A 462 -24.87 7.45 33.26
N VAL A 463 -25.46 6.28 33.52
CA VAL A 463 -26.20 5.48 32.55
C VAL A 463 -27.69 5.45 32.88
N ASN A 464 -28.52 5.97 31.97
CA ASN A 464 -29.97 5.96 32.06
C ASN A 464 -30.54 5.25 30.83
N VAL A 465 -30.79 3.94 30.92
CA VAL A 465 -31.25 3.16 29.77
C VAL A 465 -32.45 2.29 30.09
N SER A 466 -33.36 2.18 29.12
CA SER A 466 -34.58 1.38 29.21
C SER A 466 -34.77 0.47 28.01
N CYS A 467 -35.47 -0.64 28.24
CA CYS A 467 -35.86 -1.58 27.20
C CYS A 467 -36.91 -0.94 26.27
N ALA A 468 -36.78 -1.17 24.97
CA ALA A 468 -37.88 -1.03 24.00
C ALA A 468 -38.59 -2.37 23.80
N HIS A 469 -37.82 -3.47 23.75
CA HIS A 469 -38.32 -4.83 23.56
C HIS A 469 -37.67 -5.80 24.55
N PRO A 470 -38.32 -6.94 24.88
CA PRO A 470 -39.68 -7.32 24.50
C PRO A 470 -40.76 -6.39 25.09
N GLU A 471 -41.97 -6.39 24.52
CA GLU A 471 -43.00 -5.36 24.82
C GLU A 471 -43.37 -5.27 26.31
N TRP A 472 -43.32 -6.38 27.04
CA TRP A 472 -43.62 -6.42 28.48
C TRP A 472 -42.52 -5.79 29.36
N LEU A 473 -41.31 -5.59 28.82
CA LEU A 473 -40.25 -4.78 29.44
C LEU A 473 -40.22 -3.33 28.90
N ALA A 474 -41.05 -2.96 27.92
CA ALA A 474 -40.98 -1.65 27.27
C ALA A 474 -41.10 -0.48 28.26
N GLY A 475 -40.15 0.45 28.20
CA GLY A 475 -40.05 1.60 29.10
C GLY A 475 -39.48 1.30 30.49
N GLN A 476 -39.23 0.04 30.86
CA GLN A 476 -38.57 -0.31 32.12
C GLN A 476 -37.06 -0.03 32.05
N SER A 477 -36.50 0.58 33.10
CA SER A 477 -35.05 0.76 33.24
C SER A 477 -34.38 -0.59 33.48
N ILE A 478 -33.27 -0.89 32.80
CA ILE A 478 -32.60 -2.20 32.91
C ILE A 478 -32.10 -2.50 34.32
N LEU A 479 -31.88 -1.46 35.14
CA LEU A 479 -31.48 -1.57 36.54
C LEU A 479 -32.58 -2.18 37.44
N ASN A 480 -33.82 -2.27 36.94
CA ASN A 480 -34.98 -2.81 37.65
C ASN A 480 -35.46 -4.17 37.09
N VAL A 481 -34.79 -4.72 36.08
CA VAL A 481 -35.19 -5.98 35.40
C VAL A 481 -34.45 -7.16 36.03
N ASP A 482 -35.16 -8.25 36.33
CA ASP A 482 -34.54 -9.45 36.92
C ASP A 482 -33.63 -10.16 35.91
N LEU A 483 -32.47 -10.66 36.37
CA LEU A 483 -31.51 -11.41 35.53
C LEU A 483 -32.06 -12.70 34.88
N LYS A 484 -33.28 -13.12 35.22
CA LYS A 484 -34.01 -14.26 34.62
C LYS A 484 -34.83 -13.86 33.40
N ASP A 485 -35.18 -12.57 33.28
CA ASP A 485 -36.15 -12.03 32.30
C ASP A 485 -35.49 -11.67 30.96
N PHE A 486 -34.15 -11.61 30.94
CA PHE A 486 -33.33 -11.48 29.74
C PHE A 486 -33.22 -12.85 29.02
N VAL A 487 -34.13 -13.12 28.08
CA VAL A 487 -34.22 -14.38 27.30
C VAL A 487 -33.96 -14.12 25.81
N CYS A 488 -33.55 -15.14 25.05
CA CYS A 488 -33.36 -15.09 23.59
C CYS A 488 -34.27 -16.10 22.87
N ASP A 489 -35.57 -16.04 23.11
CA ASP A 489 -36.55 -16.88 22.40
C ASP A 489 -36.71 -16.42 20.93
N ASP A 490 -36.46 -15.13 20.67
CA ASP A 490 -36.58 -14.46 19.38
C ASP A 490 -35.23 -13.93 18.85
N PHE A 491 -35.11 -13.84 17.51
CA PHE A 491 -34.02 -13.17 16.81
C PHE A 491 -34.56 -12.05 15.90
N LEU A 492 -35.08 -11.01 16.54
CA LEU A 492 -35.72 -9.84 15.89
C LEU A 492 -34.75 -9.02 15.04
N LYS A 493 -33.45 -9.07 15.32
CA LYS A 493 -32.39 -8.43 14.53
C LYS A 493 -31.91 -9.40 13.43
N PRO A 494 -31.66 -8.95 12.19
CA PRO A 494 -31.29 -9.85 11.09
C PRO A 494 -29.99 -10.62 11.39
N GLN A 495 -29.98 -11.92 11.18
CA GLN A 495 -28.79 -12.77 11.26
C GLN A 495 -28.34 -13.15 9.85
N ILE A 496 -27.10 -12.81 9.48
CA ILE A 496 -26.55 -13.17 8.16
C ILE A 496 -26.29 -14.68 8.12
N ARG A 497 -26.98 -15.37 7.21
CA ARG A 497 -26.90 -16.83 6.99
C ARG A 497 -25.94 -17.18 5.86
N THR A 498 -25.92 -16.36 4.80
CA THR A 498 -25.03 -16.51 3.65
C THR A 498 -24.23 -15.23 3.48
N HIS A 499 -22.90 -15.34 3.51
CA HIS A 499 -21.97 -14.26 3.21
C HIS A 499 -21.57 -14.30 1.74
N PRO A 500 -21.17 -13.15 1.14
CA PRO A 500 -20.56 -13.15 -0.19
C PRO A 500 -19.20 -13.85 -0.16
N GLU A 501 -18.86 -14.52 -1.25
CA GLU A 501 -17.59 -15.26 -1.38
C GLU A 501 -16.49 -14.39 -2.01
N THR A 502 -15.23 -14.68 -1.68
CA THR A 502 -14.06 -14.03 -2.30
C THR A 502 -13.81 -14.65 -3.68
N ILE A 503 -13.77 -13.81 -4.72
CA ILE A 503 -13.75 -14.24 -6.13
C ILE A 503 -12.50 -13.68 -6.83
N ILE A 504 -11.85 -14.53 -7.63
CA ILE A 504 -10.89 -14.10 -8.65
C ILE A 504 -11.57 -14.28 -10.00
N ALA A 505 -11.77 -13.18 -10.72
CA ALA A 505 -12.45 -13.16 -12.02
C ALA A 505 -11.47 -12.78 -13.14
N LEU A 506 -11.75 -13.21 -14.37
CA LEU A 506 -11.10 -12.65 -15.54
C LEU A 506 -11.79 -11.34 -15.95
N ARG A 507 -11.01 -10.37 -16.42
CA ARG A 507 -11.51 -9.13 -17.01
C ARG A 507 -12.55 -9.42 -18.11
N GLY A 508 -13.71 -8.77 -18.03
CA GLY A 508 -14.86 -8.97 -18.93
C GLY A 508 -15.82 -10.09 -18.51
N MET A 509 -15.55 -10.85 -17.45
CA MET A 509 -16.51 -11.82 -16.89
C MET A 509 -17.69 -11.11 -16.21
N ASN A 510 -18.78 -11.84 -16.02
CA ASN A 510 -19.85 -11.43 -15.11
C ASN A 510 -19.62 -12.11 -13.75
N VAL A 511 -19.68 -11.33 -12.66
CA VAL A 511 -19.51 -11.79 -11.27
C VAL A 511 -20.81 -11.60 -10.52
N THR A 512 -21.10 -12.47 -9.55
CA THR A 512 -22.31 -12.42 -8.74
C THR A 512 -21.96 -12.65 -7.28
N LEU A 513 -22.39 -11.75 -6.40
CA LEU A 513 -22.17 -11.81 -4.95
C LEU A 513 -23.52 -11.94 -4.25
N THR A 514 -23.71 -13.03 -3.49
CA THR A 514 -24.98 -13.34 -2.81
C THR A 514 -24.88 -13.08 -1.31
N CYS A 515 -25.97 -12.60 -0.73
CA CYS A 515 -26.11 -12.32 0.68
C CYS A 515 -27.51 -12.71 1.15
N THR A 516 -27.60 -13.53 2.20
CA THR A 516 -28.89 -13.99 2.76
C THR A 516 -28.90 -13.78 4.26
N ALA A 517 -30.02 -13.27 4.79
CA ALA A 517 -30.23 -13.05 6.21
C ALA A 517 -31.61 -13.54 6.66
N VAL A 518 -31.74 -13.89 7.94
CA VAL A 518 -32.98 -14.39 8.56
C VAL A 518 -33.36 -13.58 9.80
N SER A 519 -34.65 -13.46 10.09
CA SER A 519 -35.16 -12.91 11.35
C SER A 519 -36.50 -13.55 11.74
N SER A 520 -36.78 -13.72 13.04
CA SER A 520 -38.11 -14.09 13.54
C SER A 520 -39.12 -12.93 13.52
N SER A 521 -38.67 -11.69 13.28
CA SER A 521 -39.56 -10.54 13.15
C SER A 521 -40.18 -10.42 11.75
N ASP A 522 -41.43 -9.97 11.71
CA ASP A 522 -42.16 -9.46 10.54
C ASP A 522 -41.62 -8.14 9.97
N SER A 523 -40.69 -7.47 10.68
CA SER A 523 -40.14 -6.18 10.31
C SER A 523 -39.39 -6.24 8.97
N PRO A 524 -39.74 -5.40 7.98
CA PRO A 524 -39.21 -5.50 6.64
C PRO A 524 -37.69 -5.30 6.61
N MET A 525 -37.00 -6.31 6.09
CA MET A 525 -35.56 -6.26 5.84
C MET A 525 -35.24 -5.46 4.57
N SER A 526 -34.14 -4.73 4.63
CA SER A 526 -33.53 -3.97 3.54
C SER A 526 -32.04 -4.29 3.47
N THR A 527 -31.40 -4.14 2.31
CA THR A 527 -29.96 -4.39 2.15
C THR A 527 -29.26 -3.23 1.46
N VAL A 528 -28.07 -2.90 1.96
CA VAL A 528 -27.12 -1.97 1.35
C VAL A 528 -25.83 -2.73 1.07
N TRP A 529 -25.28 -2.59 -0.13
CA TRP A 529 -23.95 -3.11 -0.44
C TRP A 529 -22.89 -2.03 -0.27
N ARG A 530 -21.71 -2.44 0.19
CA ARG A 530 -20.50 -1.62 0.27
C ARG A 530 -19.39 -2.22 -0.58
N LYS A 531 -18.51 -1.35 -1.06
CA LYS A 531 -17.21 -1.67 -1.63
C LYS A 531 -16.16 -0.79 -0.93
N ASP A 532 -15.12 -1.42 -0.37
CA ASP A 532 -14.00 -0.73 0.28
C ASP A 532 -14.44 0.35 1.29
N SER A 533 -15.46 0.01 2.08
CA SER A 533 -16.13 0.86 3.08
C SER A 533 -16.90 2.08 2.53
N GLU A 534 -17.01 2.24 1.20
CA GLU A 534 -17.97 3.16 0.55
C GLU A 534 -19.28 2.44 0.22
N ILE A 535 -20.41 3.17 0.18
CA ILE A 535 -21.74 2.62 -0.14
C ILE A 535 -21.93 2.58 -1.66
N LEU A 536 -22.33 1.42 -2.18
CA LEU A 536 -22.83 1.29 -3.54
C LEU A 536 -24.29 1.76 -3.56
N TYR A 537 -24.51 2.96 -4.09
CA TYR A 537 -25.85 3.51 -4.28
C TYR A 537 -26.60 2.77 -5.39
N ASP A 538 -27.94 2.76 -5.28
CA ASP A 538 -28.87 2.02 -6.15
C ASP A 538 -29.07 2.75 -7.51
N VAL A 539 -27.96 3.06 -8.20
CA VAL A 539 -27.91 3.83 -9.45
C VAL A 539 -28.32 2.96 -10.65
N ASP A 540 -27.85 1.72 -10.66
CA ASP A 540 -28.16 0.70 -11.67
C ASP A 540 -28.98 -0.41 -11.02
N THR A 541 -30.31 -0.25 -10.97
CA THR A 541 -31.21 -1.18 -10.26
C THR A 541 -31.20 -2.61 -10.85
N GLU A 542 -30.77 -2.77 -12.10
CA GLU A 542 -30.60 -4.07 -12.76
C GLU A 542 -29.48 -4.92 -12.12
N ASN A 543 -28.54 -4.30 -11.40
CA ASN A 543 -27.46 -4.99 -10.68
C ASN A 543 -27.91 -5.62 -9.35
N PHE A 544 -29.12 -5.33 -8.86
CA PHE A 544 -29.59 -5.74 -7.53
C PHE A 544 -30.86 -6.58 -7.55
N VAL A 545 -30.72 -7.91 -7.48
CA VAL A 545 -31.86 -8.80 -7.25
C VAL A 545 -32.13 -8.92 -5.74
N ARG A 546 -33.40 -8.77 -5.33
CA ARG A 546 -33.83 -8.80 -3.93
C ARG A 546 -35.13 -9.60 -3.82
N TYR A 547 -35.18 -10.61 -2.96
CA TYR A 547 -36.39 -11.42 -2.71
C TYR A 547 -36.44 -11.92 -1.26
N TRP A 548 -37.64 -12.33 -0.83
CA TRP A 548 -37.89 -12.87 0.50
C TRP A 548 -38.69 -14.17 0.41
N GLN A 549 -38.48 -15.07 1.36
CA GLN A 549 -39.18 -16.35 1.47
C GLN A 549 -39.44 -16.73 2.94
N GLN A 550 -40.50 -17.49 3.19
CA GLN A 550 -40.85 -17.96 4.52
C GLN A 550 -40.00 -19.19 4.88
N ALA A 551 -39.14 -19.08 5.90
CA ALA A 551 -38.22 -20.11 6.35
C ALA A 551 -38.67 -20.69 7.70
N GLY A 552 -39.80 -21.41 7.67
CA GLY A 552 -40.50 -21.83 8.90
C GLY A 552 -41.22 -20.65 9.53
N GLU A 553 -40.95 -20.35 10.79
CA GLU A 553 -41.53 -19.18 11.49
C GLU A 553 -40.75 -17.88 11.21
N ALA A 554 -39.57 -17.97 10.60
CA ALA A 554 -38.72 -16.82 10.27
C ALA A 554 -38.93 -16.31 8.83
N LEU A 555 -38.73 -15.01 8.63
CA LEU A 555 -38.53 -14.42 7.30
C LEU A 555 -37.06 -14.58 6.89
N GLU A 556 -36.84 -15.08 5.68
CA GLU A 556 -35.53 -15.09 5.02
C GLU A 556 -35.51 -14.07 3.88
N TYR A 557 -34.46 -13.26 3.81
CA TYR A 557 -34.26 -12.20 2.83
C TYR A 557 -32.92 -12.42 2.11
N THR A 558 -32.95 -12.45 0.78
CA THR A 558 -31.76 -12.57 -0.06
C THR A 558 -31.58 -11.33 -0.93
N SER A 559 -30.38 -10.78 -0.94
CA SER A 559 -29.91 -9.79 -1.90
C SER A 559 -28.73 -10.36 -2.69
N ILE A 560 -28.75 -10.10 -3.99
CA ILE A 560 -27.69 -10.47 -4.93
C ILE A 560 -27.21 -9.19 -5.60
N LEU A 561 -25.88 -9.02 -5.68
CA LEU A 561 -25.21 -7.99 -6.46
C LEU A 561 -24.57 -8.65 -7.68
N HIS A 562 -25.03 -8.27 -8.87
CA HIS A 562 -24.41 -8.63 -10.14
C HIS A 562 -23.44 -7.52 -10.57
N LEU A 563 -22.26 -7.93 -11.07
CA LEU A 563 -21.25 -7.05 -11.64
C LEU A 563 -20.98 -7.57 -13.06
N PHE A 564 -21.46 -6.84 -14.06
CA PHE A 564 -21.34 -7.24 -15.47
C PHE A 564 -20.04 -6.70 -16.08
N ASN A 565 -19.38 -7.52 -16.92
CA ASN A 565 -18.17 -7.13 -17.66
C ASN A 565 -17.05 -6.54 -16.76
N VAL A 566 -16.69 -7.25 -15.69
CA VAL A 566 -15.82 -6.72 -14.61
C VAL A 566 -14.46 -6.26 -15.09
N ASN A 567 -13.95 -5.18 -14.50
CA ASN A 567 -12.70 -4.53 -14.85
C ASN A 567 -11.90 -4.15 -13.59
N PHE A 568 -10.71 -3.58 -13.75
CA PHE A 568 -9.84 -3.25 -12.60
C PHE A 568 -10.46 -2.21 -11.64
N THR A 569 -11.38 -1.34 -12.09
CA THR A 569 -12.12 -0.47 -11.16
C THR A 569 -13.15 -1.21 -10.29
N ASP A 570 -13.42 -2.49 -10.59
CA ASP A 570 -14.31 -3.35 -9.83
C ASP A 570 -13.55 -4.15 -8.75
N GLU A 571 -12.22 -4.25 -8.79
CA GLU A 571 -11.42 -4.83 -7.69
C GLU A 571 -11.68 -4.14 -6.35
N GLY A 572 -11.89 -4.90 -5.27
CA GLY A 572 -12.24 -4.32 -3.98
C GLY A 572 -12.77 -5.31 -2.95
N LYS A 573 -13.03 -4.83 -1.73
CA LYS A 573 -13.66 -5.58 -0.63
C LYS A 573 -15.16 -5.26 -0.56
N TYR A 574 -15.98 -6.17 -1.06
CA TYR A 574 -17.44 -6.08 -1.05
C TYR A 574 -18.05 -6.62 0.24
N GLN A 575 -19.16 -6.03 0.68
CA GLN A 575 -19.87 -6.43 1.90
C GLN A 575 -21.34 -6.04 1.81
N CYS A 576 -22.28 -6.95 2.08
CA CYS A 576 -23.67 -6.59 2.34
C CYS A 576 -23.89 -6.21 3.81
N ILE A 577 -24.80 -5.27 4.03
CA ILE A 577 -25.41 -4.89 5.31
C ILE A 577 -26.89 -5.21 5.20
N VAL A 578 -27.48 -5.97 6.12
CA VAL A 578 -28.94 -6.18 6.19
C VAL A 578 -29.53 -5.50 7.42
N THR A 579 -30.59 -4.73 7.23
CA THR A 579 -31.18 -3.85 8.26
C THR A 579 -32.71 -3.97 8.27
N ASN A 580 -33.30 -4.13 9.45
CA ASN A 580 -34.73 -3.94 9.72
C ASN A 580 -34.93 -2.90 10.85
N HIS A 581 -36.11 -2.82 11.47
CA HIS A 581 -36.35 -1.88 12.58
C HIS A 581 -35.47 -2.15 13.82
N PHE A 582 -35.11 -3.42 14.08
CA PHE A 582 -34.37 -3.88 15.26
C PHE A 582 -32.83 -3.73 15.13
N GLY A 583 -32.33 -3.34 13.96
CA GLY A 583 -30.94 -2.94 13.74
C GLY A 583 -30.31 -3.49 12.45
N SER A 584 -29.01 -3.21 12.31
CA SER A 584 -28.18 -3.60 11.16
C SER A 584 -27.27 -4.78 11.52
N ASN A 585 -27.06 -5.71 10.59
CA ASN A 585 -26.05 -6.76 10.70
C ASN A 585 -25.21 -6.86 9.42
N TYR A 586 -23.98 -7.35 9.56
CA TYR A 586 -22.91 -7.18 8.59
C TYR A 586 -22.35 -8.53 8.16
N SER A 587 -22.13 -8.68 6.86
CA SER A 587 -21.48 -9.87 6.30
C SER A 587 -19.95 -9.80 6.41
N GLN A 588 -19.30 -10.94 6.19
CA GLN A 588 -17.86 -11.00 5.97
C GLN A 588 -17.49 -10.23 4.69
N LYS A 589 -16.34 -9.54 4.70
CA LYS A 589 -15.86 -8.75 3.54
C LYS A 589 -15.27 -9.70 2.48
N ALA A 590 -15.94 -9.82 1.34
CA ALA A 590 -15.49 -10.60 0.19
C ALA A 590 -14.52 -9.79 -0.68
N LYS A 591 -13.35 -10.33 -1.03
CA LYS A 591 -12.47 -9.66 -2.01
C LYS A 591 -12.85 -10.06 -3.43
N LEU A 592 -13.08 -9.09 -4.31
CA LEU A 592 -12.99 -9.28 -5.76
C LEU A 592 -11.57 -8.93 -6.23
N THR A 593 -10.95 -9.84 -6.97
CA THR A 593 -9.68 -9.62 -7.69
C THR A 593 -9.94 -9.85 -9.18
N VAL A 594 -9.45 -8.97 -10.04
CA VAL A 594 -9.66 -9.02 -11.50
C VAL A 594 -8.32 -9.25 -12.18
N ASN A 595 -8.18 -10.44 -12.75
CA ASN A 595 -7.01 -10.86 -13.49
C ASN A 595 -7.22 -10.70 -15.00
N GLU A 596 -6.12 -10.63 -15.74
CA GLU A 596 -6.07 -10.60 -17.20
C GLU A 596 -5.06 -11.66 -17.64
N MET A 597 -5.48 -12.57 -18.53
CA MET A 597 -4.62 -13.67 -19.01
C MET A 597 -3.39 -13.14 -19.77
N PRO A 598 -2.29 -13.90 -19.83
CA PRO A 598 -1.11 -13.49 -20.57
C PRO A 598 -1.42 -13.25 -22.05
N SER A 599 -0.82 -12.22 -22.62
CA SER A 599 -0.90 -11.81 -24.03
C SER A 599 0.52 -11.59 -24.56
N PHE A 600 0.91 -12.19 -25.70
CA PHE A 600 2.26 -12.03 -26.23
C PHE A 600 2.44 -10.68 -26.94
N LEU A 601 3.30 -9.82 -26.37
CA LEU A 601 3.83 -8.62 -27.02
C LEU A 601 4.92 -8.97 -28.03
N LYS A 602 5.71 -10.00 -27.75
CA LYS A 602 6.70 -10.60 -28.66
C LYS A 602 6.72 -12.11 -28.50
N THR A 603 6.76 -12.83 -29.62
CA THR A 603 7.05 -14.26 -29.66
C THR A 603 8.47 -14.49 -30.21
N PRO A 604 9.15 -15.59 -29.84
CA PRO A 604 10.39 -15.96 -30.49
C PRO A 604 10.17 -16.24 -31.99
N MET A 605 11.23 -16.13 -32.78
CA MET A 605 11.23 -16.37 -34.23
C MET A 605 12.35 -17.34 -34.61
N ASP A 606 12.15 -18.11 -35.68
CA ASP A 606 13.14 -19.06 -36.18
C ASP A 606 14.48 -18.37 -36.50
N LEU A 607 15.57 -18.92 -35.97
CA LEU A 607 16.91 -18.33 -36.06
C LEU A 607 17.88 -19.33 -36.67
N THR A 608 18.48 -18.96 -37.81
CA THR A 608 19.60 -19.70 -38.42
C THR A 608 20.90 -18.93 -38.22
N ILE A 609 21.89 -19.53 -37.56
CA ILE A 609 23.12 -18.85 -37.17
C ILE A 609 24.36 -19.75 -37.34
N ARG A 610 25.56 -19.16 -37.46
CA ARG A 610 26.82 -19.91 -37.52
C ARG A 610 27.33 -20.28 -36.12
N THR A 611 28.06 -21.39 -36.01
CA THR A 611 28.83 -21.76 -34.81
C THR A 611 29.75 -20.63 -34.35
N GLY A 612 29.90 -20.45 -33.04
CA GLY A 612 30.72 -19.41 -32.43
C GLY A 612 30.06 -18.02 -32.33
N ALA A 613 28.96 -17.78 -33.04
CA ALA A 613 28.19 -16.54 -32.94
C ALA A 613 27.34 -16.49 -31.65
N MET A 614 26.57 -15.41 -31.48
CA MET A 614 25.61 -15.23 -30.39
C MET A 614 24.17 -15.32 -30.92
N ALA A 615 23.39 -16.29 -30.45
CA ALA A 615 21.95 -16.34 -30.70
C ALA A 615 21.20 -15.41 -29.73
N ARG A 616 20.14 -14.78 -30.22
CA ARG A 616 19.20 -13.92 -29.47
C ARG A 616 17.78 -14.37 -29.80
N LEU A 617 17.00 -14.72 -28.78
CA LEU A 617 15.57 -14.97 -28.87
C LEU A 617 14.86 -13.97 -27.95
N GLU A 618 13.74 -13.41 -28.40
CA GLU A 618 12.94 -12.46 -27.62
C GLU A 618 11.59 -13.10 -27.29
N CYS A 619 11.08 -12.89 -26.07
CA CYS A 619 9.72 -13.29 -25.72
C CYS A 619 9.18 -12.42 -24.59
N ALA A 620 8.19 -11.60 -24.91
CA ALA A 620 7.61 -10.59 -24.03
C ALA A 620 6.11 -10.83 -23.92
N ALA A 621 5.53 -10.70 -22.73
CA ALA A 621 4.10 -10.83 -22.52
C ALA A 621 3.55 -9.83 -21.49
N GLU A 622 2.34 -9.35 -21.71
CA GLU A 622 1.56 -8.54 -20.78
C GLU A 622 0.46 -9.37 -20.10
N GLY A 623 -0.11 -8.88 -19.00
CA GLY A 623 -1.19 -9.53 -18.26
C GLY A 623 -1.29 -9.01 -16.82
N HIS A 624 -2.35 -9.40 -16.09
CA HIS A 624 -2.55 -9.02 -14.69
C HIS A 624 -2.87 -10.26 -13.82
N PRO A 625 -2.06 -10.60 -12.80
CA PRO A 625 -0.71 -10.08 -12.51
C PRO A 625 0.25 -10.26 -13.69
N ALA A 626 1.37 -9.52 -13.68
CA ALA A 626 2.38 -9.60 -14.74
C ALA A 626 2.87 -11.06 -14.95
N PRO A 627 2.94 -11.55 -16.19
CA PRO A 627 3.29 -12.94 -16.47
C PRO A 627 4.79 -13.20 -16.25
N GLN A 628 5.10 -14.32 -15.62
CA GLN A 628 6.46 -14.84 -15.57
C GLN A 628 6.80 -15.51 -16.91
N ILE A 629 7.89 -15.04 -17.54
CA ILE A 629 8.48 -15.67 -18.71
C ILE A 629 9.41 -16.81 -18.27
N SER A 630 9.31 -17.95 -18.95
CA SER A 630 10.21 -19.10 -18.80
C SER A 630 10.49 -19.75 -20.16
N TRP A 631 11.55 -20.54 -20.25
CA TRP A 631 11.98 -21.19 -21.49
C TRP A 631 12.17 -22.70 -21.30
N GLN A 632 11.91 -23.45 -22.36
CA GLN A 632 12.21 -24.88 -22.51
C GLN A 632 12.97 -25.12 -23.83
N LYS A 633 13.79 -26.18 -23.87
CA LYS A 633 14.43 -26.69 -25.09
C LYS A 633 13.92 -28.10 -25.36
N ASP A 634 13.40 -28.35 -26.56
CA ASP A 634 12.88 -29.64 -27.03
C ASP A 634 11.84 -30.27 -26.06
N GLY A 635 11.04 -29.42 -25.40
CA GLY A 635 10.05 -29.82 -24.39
C GLY A 635 10.60 -30.12 -22.99
N GLY A 636 11.91 -29.92 -22.76
CA GLY A 636 12.59 -30.13 -21.48
C GLY A 636 13.29 -28.87 -20.95
N THR A 637 13.95 -29.04 -19.80
CA THR A 637 14.70 -27.97 -19.09
C THR A 637 16.22 -28.15 -19.13
N ASP A 638 16.73 -29.13 -19.90
CA ASP A 638 18.17 -29.29 -20.11
C ASP A 638 18.66 -28.41 -21.25
N PHE A 639 19.52 -27.44 -20.92
CA PHE A 639 20.13 -26.52 -21.87
C PHE A 639 21.65 -26.74 -21.86
N PRO A 640 22.25 -27.30 -22.94
CA PRO A 640 23.70 -27.48 -23.02
C PRO A 640 24.47 -26.18 -22.77
N ALA A 641 24.07 -25.08 -23.41
CA ALA A 641 24.57 -23.73 -23.14
C ALA A 641 24.48 -23.27 -21.67
N ALA A 642 23.48 -23.71 -20.88
CA ALA A 642 23.38 -23.33 -19.48
C ALA A 642 24.40 -24.08 -18.61
N ARG A 643 24.62 -25.38 -18.86
CA ARG A 643 25.67 -26.18 -18.19
C ARG A 643 27.05 -25.56 -18.39
N GLU A 644 27.29 -25.02 -19.59
CA GLU A 644 28.54 -24.34 -19.97
C GLU A 644 28.57 -22.84 -19.63
N ARG A 645 27.55 -22.29 -18.97
CA ARG A 645 27.41 -20.86 -18.61
C ARG A 645 27.47 -19.89 -19.82
N ARG A 646 27.14 -20.40 -21.02
CA ARG A 646 27.00 -19.65 -22.28
C ARG A 646 25.61 -19.04 -22.47
N MET A 647 24.61 -19.53 -21.73
CA MET A 647 23.25 -19.02 -21.75
C MET A 647 23.08 -17.85 -20.78
N HIS A 648 22.45 -16.77 -21.24
CA HIS A 648 22.12 -15.59 -20.43
C HIS A 648 20.67 -15.17 -20.66
N VAL A 649 19.96 -14.79 -19.60
CA VAL A 649 18.60 -14.24 -19.68
C VAL A 649 18.63 -12.85 -19.06
N MET A 650 18.03 -11.87 -19.73
CA MET A 650 17.90 -10.49 -19.25
C MET A 650 16.42 -10.20 -18.94
N PRO A 651 16.01 -10.27 -17.65
CA PRO A 651 14.60 -10.15 -17.27
C PRO A 651 13.97 -8.78 -17.51
N GLU A 652 14.76 -7.72 -17.66
CA GLU A 652 14.28 -6.36 -17.91
C GLU A 652 14.07 -6.06 -19.41
N ASP A 653 14.67 -6.86 -20.31
CA ASP A 653 14.61 -6.67 -21.77
C ASP A 653 13.70 -7.69 -22.49
N ASP A 654 13.22 -8.71 -21.79
CA ASP A 654 12.51 -9.89 -22.34
C ASP A 654 13.35 -10.71 -23.35
N VAL A 655 14.66 -10.85 -23.08
CA VAL A 655 15.63 -11.48 -24.00
C VAL A 655 16.34 -12.69 -23.40
N PHE A 656 16.43 -13.73 -24.21
CA PHE A 656 17.23 -14.94 -24.04
C PHE A 656 18.42 -14.92 -25.03
N PHE A 657 19.62 -15.18 -24.54
CA PHE A 657 20.85 -15.26 -25.35
C PHE A 657 21.59 -16.59 -25.15
N ILE A 658 22.24 -17.06 -26.21
CA ILE A 658 23.29 -18.07 -26.14
C ILE A 658 24.54 -17.49 -26.80
N ALA A 659 25.61 -17.31 -26.04
CA ALA A 659 26.93 -16.94 -26.56
C ALA A 659 27.68 -18.17 -27.08
N ASN A 660 28.59 -17.97 -28.05
CA ASN A 660 29.45 -19.03 -28.60
C ASN A 660 28.65 -20.30 -28.95
N VAL A 661 27.63 -20.14 -29.80
CA VAL A 661 26.65 -21.19 -30.16
C VAL A 661 27.35 -22.41 -30.75
N LYS A 662 26.93 -23.60 -30.32
CA LYS A 662 27.41 -24.91 -30.80
C LYS A 662 26.27 -25.71 -31.45
N ILE A 663 26.63 -26.77 -32.19
CA ILE A 663 25.63 -27.70 -32.77
C ILE A 663 24.74 -28.35 -31.71
N GLU A 664 25.23 -28.62 -30.49
CA GLU A 664 24.41 -29.15 -29.39
C GLU A 664 23.31 -28.20 -28.88
N ASP A 665 23.41 -26.90 -29.19
CA ASP A 665 22.36 -25.92 -28.88
C ASP A 665 21.21 -25.95 -29.92
N MET A 666 21.35 -26.65 -31.06
CA MET A 666 20.29 -26.81 -32.05
C MET A 666 19.05 -27.49 -31.44
N GLY A 667 17.85 -26.96 -31.72
CA GLY A 667 16.59 -27.51 -31.20
C GLY A 667 15.42 -26.54 -31.31
N ILE A 668 14.27 -26.93 -30.75
CA ILE A 668 13.07 -26.09 -30.61
C ILE A 668 13.11 -25.41 -29.24
N TYR A 669 13.04 -24.09 -29.24
CA TYR A 669 12.97 -23.24 -28.04
C TYR A 669 11.52 -22.79 -27.84
N SER A 670 10.94 -23.21 -26.73
CA SER A 670 9.59 -22.84 -26.31
C SER A 670 9.66 -21.79 -25.23
N CYS A 671 9.12 -20.61 -25.49
CA CYS A 671 8.79 -19.63 -24.45
C CYS A 671 7.43 -19.98 -23.83
N LEU A 672 7.31 -19.87 -22.51
CA LEU A 672 6.06 -20.00 -21.77
C LEU A 672 5.86 -18.76 -20.90
N ALA A 673 4.74 -18.07 -21.08
CA ALA A 673 4.33 -16.90 -20.31
C ALA A 673 3.15 -17.28 -19.41
N GLN A 674 3.29 -17.16 -18.08
CA GLN A 674 2.30 -17.66 -17.12
C GLN A 674 2.02 -16.68 -15.99
N ASN A 675 0.75 -16.51 -15.63
CA ASN A 675 0.31 -15.83 -14.40
C ASN A 675 -0.78 -16.67 -13.68
N THR A 676 -1.41 -16.10 -12.65
CA THR A 676 -2.48 -16.78 -11.89
C THR A 676 -3.83 -16.86 -12.62
N ALA A 677 -3.94 -16.26 -13.80
CA ALA A 677 -5.13 -16.31 -14.66
C ALA A 677 -5.01 -17.40 -15.75
N GLY A 678 -3.79 -17.76 -16.15
CA GLY A 678 -3.52 -18.77 -17.18
C GLY A 678 -2.08 -18.74 -17.67
N GLY A 679 -1.81 -19.44 -18.77
CA GLY A 679 -0.51 -19.42 -19.44
C GLY A 679 -0.62 -19.70 -20.93
N LEU A 680 0.32 -19.13 -21.70
CA LEU A 680 0.48 -19.33 -23.14
C LEU A 680 1.90 -19.80 -23.45
N SER A 681 2.10 -20.42 -24.61
CA SER A 681 3.43 -20.78 -25.12
C SER A 681 3.60 -20.43 -26.61
N ALA A 682 4.84 -20.16 -26.99
CA ALA A 682 5.25 -19.85 -28.36
C ALA A 682 6.63 -20.47 -28.66
N ASN A 683 6.80 -21.00 -29.87
CA ASN A 683 7.95 -21.83 -30.24
C ASN A 683 8.76 -21.19 -31.38
N ALA A 684 10.07 -21.41 -31.37
CA ALA A 684 10.97 -21.14 -32.51
C ALA A 684 12.05 -22.22 -32.63
N SER A 685 12.56 -22.45 -33.83
CA SER A 685 13.71 -23.33 -34.08
C SER A 685 15.03 -22.55 -34.10
N LEU A 686 16.06 -23.09 -33.43
CA LEU A 686 17.44 -22.63 -33.54
C LEU A 686 18.21 -23.61 -34.44
N THR A 687 18.56 -23.16 -35.65
CA THR A 687 19.36 -23.93 -36.62
C THR A 687 20.81 -23.44 -36.61
N VAL A 688 21.74 -24.33 -36.27
CA VAL A 688 23.17 -24.01 -36.19
C VAL A 688 23.92 -24.54 -37.42
N LEU A 689 24.65 -23.65 -38.09
CA LEU A 689 25.46 -23.93 -39.28
C LEU A 689 26.95 -23.92 -38.93
N GLU A 690 27.71 -24.87 -39.49
CA GLU A 690 29.13 -25.08 -39.22
C GLU A 690 29.88 -25.31 -40.55
N THR A 691 31.06 -24.70 -40.71
CA THR A 691 31.90 -24.91 -41.90
C THR A 691 32.42 -26.36 -41.98
N PRO A 692 32.75 -26.88 -43.18
CA PRO A 692 33.33 -28.21 -43.29
C PRO A 692 34.61 -28.32 -42.47
N SER A 693 34.78 -29.42 -41.74
CA SER A 693 35.96 -29.65 -40.90
C SER A 693 36.33 -31.13 -40.83
N PHE A 694 37.61 -31.43 -40.57
CA PHE A 694 38.08 -32.80 -40.36
C PHE A 694 37.80 -33.24 -38.91
N ILE A 695 36.95 -34.27 -38.71
CA ILE A 695 36.63 -34.79 -37.37
C ILE A 695 37.85 -35.49 -36.72
N ARG A 696 38.78 -35.95 -37.55
CA ARG A 696 40.08 -36.50 -37.14
C ARG A 696 41.16 -35.98 -38.10
N PRO A 697 42.42 -35.83 -37.66
CA PRO A 697 43.54 -35.61 -38.57
C PRO A 697 43.56 -36.66 -39.68
N LEU A 698 44.01 -36.25 -40.87
CA LEU A 698 44.32 -37.18 -41.95
C LEU A 698 45.66 -37.86 -41.65
N GLU A 699 45.71 -39.18 -41.80
CA GLU A 699 46.88 -39.99 -41.47
C GLU A 699 47.49 -40.61 -42.74
N ASP A 700 48.79 -40.37 -42.95
CA ASP A 700 49.57 -40.97 -44.04
C ASP A 700 49.61 -42.50 -43.91
N LYS A 701 49.49 -43.18 -45.05
CA LYS A 701 49.33 -44.64 -45.07
C LYS A 701 50.43 -45.31 -45.89
N THR A 702 51.08 -46.29 -45.28
CA THR A 702 51.98 -47.21 -45.98
C THR A 702 51.31 -48.57 -46.11
N VAL A 703 51.36 -49.16 -47.29
CA VAL A 703 50.90 -50.53 -47.57
C VAL A 703 51.95 -51.30 -48.37
N THR A 704 51.97 -52.62 -48.23
CA THR A 704 52.75 -53.50 -49.10
C THR A 704 52.03 -53.66 -50.44
N ARG A 705 52.79 -53.80 -51.52
CA ARG A 705 52.23 -54.07 -52.85
C ARG A 705 51.31 -55.30 -52.82
N GLY A 706 50.07 -55.12 -53.28
CA GLY A 706 49.01 -56.15 -53.26
C GLY A 706 48.09 -56.12 -52.05
N GLU A 707 48.39 -55.33 -51.01
CA GLU A 707 47.47 -55.10 -49.90
C GLU A 707 46.37 -54.09 -50.28
N THR A 708 45.31 -53.99 -49.46
CA THR A 708 44.23 -53.02 -49.67
C THR A 708 44.50 -51.74 -48.87
N ALA A 709 44.71 -50.62 -49.57
CA ALA A 709 44.75 -49.31 -48.93
C ALA A 709 43.32 -48.85 -48.58
N VAL A 710 43.19 -48.13 -47.47
CA VAL A 710 41.95 -47.46 -47.05
C VAL A 710 42.34 -46.09 -46.53
N LEU A 711 41.98 -45.04 -47.27
CA LEU A 711 42.23 -43.65 -46.95
C LEU A 711 40.95 -43.07 -46.33
N GLN A 712 41.07 -42.37 -45.20
CA GLN A 712 39.92 -41.96 -44.40
C GLN A 712 39.86 -40.43 -44.25
N CYS A 713 38.72 -39.86 -44.64
CA CYS A 713 38.41 -38.43 -44.60
C CYS A 713 37.03 -38.25 -43.94
N ILE A 714 36.97 -38.30 -42.60
CA ILE A 714 35.71 -38.06 -41.86
C ILE A 714 35.46 -36.56 -41.78
N ALA A 715 34.38 -36.09 -42.39
CA ALA A 715 34.00 -34.68 -42.44
C ALA A 715 32.85 -34.34 -41.47
N GLY A 716 33.03 -33.26 -40.72
CA GLY A 716 32.00 -32.55 -39.95
C GLY A 716 31.53 -31.28 -40.66
N GLY A 717 30.61 -30.53 -40.07
CA GLY A 717 29.97 -29.36 -40.67
C GLY A 717 28.44 -29.50 -40.79
N SER A 718 27.76 -28.35 -40.79
CA SER A 718 26.30 -28.21 -40.87
C SER A 718 25.94 -27.11 -41.89
N PRO A 719 25.24 -27.41 -43.00
CA PRO A 719 24.79 -28.74 -43.42
C PRO A 719 25.96 -29.70 -43.71
N ALA A 720 25.70 -31.01 -43.63
CA ALA A 720 26.70 -32.04 -43.85
C ALA A 720 27.40 -31.86 -45.21
N PRO A 721 28.75 -31.83 -45.26
CA PRO A 721 29.47 -31.52 -46.49
C PRO A 721 29.47 -32.67 -47.49
N ARG A 722 29.63 -32.32 -48.77
CA ARG A 722 29.88 -33.24 -49.89
C ARG A 722 31.38 -33.41 -50.09
N LEU A 723 31.84 -34.65 -50.21
CA LEU A 723 33.26 -34.99 -50.38
C LEU A 723 33.60 -35.42 -51.80
N ASN A 724 34.76 -34.98 -52.26
CA ASN A 724 35.40 -35.34 -53.52
C ASN A 724 36.88 -35.68 -53.29
N TRP A 725 37.47 -36.54 -54.12
CA TRP A 725 38.87 -36.95 -54.01
C TRP A 725 39.65 -36.63 -55.29
N THR A 726 40.92 -36.30 -55.10
CA THR A 726 41.90 -35.96 -56.15
C THR A 726 43.23 -36.66 -55.84
N LYS A 727 44.03 -36.97 -56.87
CA LYS A 727 45.34 -37.64 -56.73
C LYS A 727 46.40 -36.82 -57.45
N ASP A 728 47.53 -36.59 -56.78
CA ASP A 728 48.69 -35.84 -57.29
C ASP A 728 48.30 -34.48 -57.88
N ASP A 729 47.37 -33.81 -57.18
CA ASP A 729 46.73 -32.53 -57.53
C ASP A 729 45.95 -32.51 -58.87
N GLY A 730 45.69 -33.69 -59.45
CA GLY A 730 44.78 -33.91 -60.57
C GLY A 730 43.50 -34.69 -60.20
N PRO A 731 42.56 -34.88 -61.16
CA PRO A 731 41.36 -35.66 -60.93
C PRO A 731 41.72 -37.13 -60.65
N LEU A 732 41.12 -37.73 -59.62
CA LEU A 732 41.33 -39.14 -59.29
C LEU A 732 40.78 -40.04 -60.42
N LEU A 733 41.68 -40.79 -61.07
CA LEU A 733 41.32 -41.77 -62.10
C LEU A 733 40.77 -43.04 -61.44
N VAL A 734 39.46 -43.02 -61.14
CA VAL A 734 38.75 -44.15 -60.54
C VAL A 734 38.77 -45.36 -61.49
N THR A 735 39.33 -46.47 -61.01
CA THR A 735 39.35 -47.78 -61.69
C THR A 735 38.49 -48.79 -60.92
N GLU A 736 38.29 -50.00 -61.46
CA GLU A 736 37.61 -51.11 -60.75
C GLU A 736 38.31 -51.53 -59.45
N ARG A 737 39.55 -51.07 -59.20
CA ARG A 737 40.26 -51.26 -57.93
C ARG A 737 39.87 -50.23 -56.84
N HIS A 738 39.18 -49.14 -57.21
CA HIS A 738 38.84 -48.02 -56.33
C HIS A 738 37.36 -48.04 -55.90
N PHE A 739 37.10 -48.07 -54.59
CA PHE A 739 35.74 -48.08 -54.01
C PHE A 739 35.54 -46.92 -53.03
N PHE A 740 34.40 -46.24 -53.12
CA PHE A 740 34.00 -45.20 -52.17
C PHE A 740 32.96 -45.75 -51.19
N ALA A 741 33.16 -45.50 -49.90
CA ALA A 741 32.22 -45.88 -48.85
C ALA A 741 31.94 -44.71 -47.89
N ALA A 742 30.88 -44.84 -47.08
CA ALA A 742 30.42 -43.84 -46.11
C ALA A 742 30.29 -42.42 -46.71
N ALA A 743 29.48 -42.27 -47.77
CA ALA A 743 29.29 -41.00 -48.49
C ALA A 743 30.60 -40.31 -48.92
N ASN A 744 31.50 -41.11 -49.52
CA ASN A 744 32.85 -40.73 -49.96
C ASN A 744 33.84 -40.38 -48.82
N GLN A 745 33.51 -40.61 -47.55
CA GLN A 745 34.47 -40.44 -46.43
C GLN A 745 35.56 -41.51 -46.38
N LEU A 746 35.37 -42.64 -47.07
CA LEU A 746 36.37 -43.69 -47.22
C LEU A 746 36.68 -43.90 -48.70
N LEU A 747 37.97 -43.86 -49.06
CA LEU A 747 38.49 -44.28 -50.35
C LEU A 747 39.32 -45.55 -50.16
N ILE A 748 38.83 -46.66 -50.70
CA ILE A 748 39.41 -47.99 -50.60
C ILE A 748 40.07 -48.33 -51.94
N ILE A 749 41.31 -48.80 -51.93
CA ILE A 749 42.07 -49.19 -53.12
C ILE A 749 42.55 -50.63 -52.92
N VAL A 750 41.98 -51.56 -53.68
CA VAL A 750 42.29 -52.99 -53.62
C VAL A 750 43.49 -53.30 -54.54
N ASP A 751 44.33 -54.27 -54.14
CA ASP A 751 45.54 -54.67 -54.88
C ASP A 751 46.44 -53.45 -55.19
N ALA A 752 46.95 -52.81 -54.13
CA ALA A 752 47.69 -51.56 -54.24
C ALA A 752 49.00 -51.73 -55.05
N GLY A 753 49.09 -51.03 -56.16
CA GLY A 753 50.25 -50.98 -57.05
C GLY A 753 51.15 -49.79 -56.78
N LEU A 754 52.35 -49.77 -57.38
CA LEU A 754 53.28 -48.64 -57.23
C LEU A 754 52.76 -47.36 -57.90
N GLU A 755 51.82 -47.49 -58.84
CA GLU A 755 51.10 -46.40 -59.49
C GLU A 755 50.04 -45.73 -58.59
N ASP A 756 49.55 -46.45 -57.57
CA ASP A 756 48.63 -45.89 -56.59
C ASP A 756 49.36 -45.03 -55.55
N ALA A 757 50.67 -45.18 -55.39
CA ALA A 757 51.45 -44.31 -54.51
C ALA A 757 51.34 -42.84 -54.95
N GLY A 758 51.20 -41.92 -54.00
CA GLY A 758 51.01 -40.49 -54.30
C GLY A 758 50.24 -39.72 -53.22
N LYS A 759 49.95 -38.45 -53.52
CA LYS A 759 49.23 -37.50 -52.66
C LYS A 759 47.75 -37.52 -52.98
N TYR A 760 46.92 -38.06 -52.09
CA TYR A 760 45.47 -38.03 -52.20
C TYR A 760 44.91 -36.82 -51.44
N THR A 761 44.36 -35.85 -52.17
CA THR A 761 43.72 -34.67 -51.56
C THR A 761 42.20 -34.91 -51.49
N CYS A 762 41.67 -34.99 -50.27
CA CYS A 762 40.24 -34.97 -49.98
C CYS A 762 39.76 -33.52 -49.93
N ILE A 763 38.65 -33.21 -50.61
CA ILE A 763 38.03 -31.89 -50.69
C ILE A 763 36.59 -32.03 -50.19
N MET A 764 36.24 -31.31 -49.13
CA MET A 764 34.89 -31.31 -48.55
C MET A 764 34.22 -29.93 -48.70
N SER A 765 32.91 -29.90 -48.93
CA SER A 765 32.20 -28.68 -49.34
C SER A 765 30.77 -28.61 -48.79
N ASN A 766 30.37 -27.48 -48.22
CA ASN A 766 28.97 -27.18 -47.89
C ASN A 766 28.61 -25.73 -48.26
N THR A 767 27.42 -25.26 -47.87
CA THR A 767 26.93 -23.91 -48.19
C THR A 767 27.69 -22.77 -47.50
N LEU A 768 28.58 -23.06 -46.55
CA LEU A 768 29.41 -22.08 -45.87
C LEU A 768 30.86 -22.00 -46.37
N GLY A 769 31.37 -23.02 -47.06
CA GLY A 769 32.75 -23.05 -47.54
C GLY A 769 33.23 -24.39 -48.06
N THR A 770 34.53 -24.45 -48.34
CA THR A 770 35.25 -25.62 -48.87
C THR A 770 36.56 -25.81 -48.09
N GLU A 771 36.78 -26.99 -47.55
CA GLU A 771 37.97 -27.35 -46.77
C GLU A 771 38.69 -28.53 -47.44
N HIS A 772 40.02 -28.62 -47.31
CA HIS A 772 40.80 -29.63 -48.04
C HIS A 772 42.03 -30.10 -47.26
N GLY A 773 42.42 -31.35 -47.49
CA GLY A 773 43.50 -32.00 -46.75
C GLY A 773 44.04 -33.20 -47.51
N HIS A 774 45.28 -33.56 -47.24
CA HIS A 774 46.01 -34.56 -47.99
C HIS A 774 46.39 -35.78 -47.15
N ILE A 775 46.49 -36.93 -47.81
CA ILE A 775 47.05 -38.18 -47.31
C ILE A 775 48.10 -38.64 -48.32
N TYR A 776 49.32 -38.92 -47.88
CA TYR A 776 50.31 -39.61 -48.70
C TYR A 776 50.13 -41.13 -48.59
N LEU A 777 49.90 -41.78 -49.72
CA LEU A 777 49.91 -43.23 -49.84
C LEU A 777 51.28 -43.70 -50.34
N ASN A 778 52.00 -44.46 -49.50
CA ASN A 778 53.26 -45.11 -49.85
C ASN A 778 53.00 -46.60 -50.11
N VAL A 779 53.53 -47.13 -51.21
CA VAL A 779 53.41 -48.56 -51.55
C VAL A 779 54.80 -49.17 -51.62
N ILE A 780 55.09 -50.13 -50.72
CA ILE A 780 56.41 -50.77 -50.59
C ILE A 780 56.44 -52.18 -51.19
N SER A 781 57.58 -52.58 -51.73
CA SER A 781 57.81 -53.95 -52.23
C SER A 781 58.59 -54.76 -51.20
N SER A 782 58.15 -56.00 -50.94
CA SER A 782 58.74 -56.86 -49.91
C SER A 782 60.14 -57.38 -50.28
N PRO A 783 61.15 -57.33 -49.38
CA PRO A 783 62.47 -57.91 -49.59
C PRO A 783 62.49 -59.43 -49.31
N ASN A 784 63.42 -60.17 -49.93
CA ASN A 784 63.50 -61.64 -49.84
C ASN A 784 64.87 -62.11 -49.31
N CYS A 785 64.93 -63.33 -48.77
CA CYS A 785 66.02 -63.83 -47.91
C CYS A 785 67.03 -64.75 -48.61
N ASP A 786 68.28 -64.77 -48.13
CA ASP A 786 69.20 -65.92 -48.24
C ASP A 786 70.32 -65.86 -47.16
N SER A 787 71.19 -66.89 -47.10
CA SER A 787 71.35 -67.70 -45.88
C SER A 787 72.80 -68.14 -45.51
N SER A 788 73.00 -68.62 -44.26
CA SER A 788 74.07 -69.61 -43.91
C SER A 788 73.98 -70.20 -42.48
N GLN A 789 73.80 -71.52 -42.39
CA GLN A 789 74.34 -72.54 -41.45
C GLN A 789 74.94 -72.11 -40.07
N SER A 790 74.75 -72.84 -38.95
CA SER A 790 74.24 -74.22 -38.67
C SER A 790 73.78 -74.30 -37.17
N SER A 791 73.44 -75.41 -36.49
CA SER A 791 73.59 -76.88 -36.73
C SER A 791 72.64 -77.74 -35.87
N ILE A 792 72.20 -78.90 -36.41
CA ILE A 792 71.88 -80.21 -35.75
C ILE A 792 71.00 -80.18 -34.46
N GLY A 793 69.83 -80.85 -34.41
CA GLY A 793 69.21 -81.73 -35.40
C GLY A 793 67.84 -82.30 -34.96
N HIS A 794 67.33 -83.27 -35.75
CA HIS A 794 66.07 -84.06 -35.68
C HIS A 794 65.33 -84.20 -34.32
N GLU A 795 64.00 -84.39 -34.28
CA GLU A 795 63.16 -85.17 -35.22
C GLU A 795 61.72 -84.62 -35.37
N ASP A 796 60.96 -85.09 -36.37
CA ASP A 796 59.59 -84.62 -36.67
C ASP A 796 58.53 -85.24 -35.74
N ASP A 797 57.53 -84.44 -35.34
CA ASP A 797 56.12 -84.86 -35.29
C ASP A 797 55.19 -83.63 -35.16
N GLY A 798 54.20 -83.49 -36.05
CA GLY A 798 53.48 -82.23 -36.27
C GLY A 798 52.02 -82.20 -35.82
N TRP A 799 51.53 -81.02 -35.39
CA TRP A 799 50.11 -80.72 -35.22
C TRP A 799 49.73 -79.35 -35.78
N THR A 800 48.51 -79.23 -36.29
CA THR A 800 48.08 -78.15 -37.19
C THR A 800 47.34 -76.98 -36.52
N THR A 801 47.36 -75.84 -37.21
CA THR A 801 46.68 -74.59 -36.83
C THR A 801 45.17 -74.75 -36.63
N VAL A 802 44.62 -74.12 -35.58
CA VAL A 802 43.17 -73.98 -35.38
C VAL A 802 42.79 -72.51 -35.50
N GLY A 803 41.95 -72.18 -36.49
CA GLY A 803 41.42 -70.83 -36.68
C GLY A 803 40.25 -70.52 -35.74
N ILE A 804 40.12 -69.25 -35.36
CA ILE A 804 38.95 -68.71 -34.65
C ILE A 804 38.12 -67.89 -35.64
N VAL A 805 36.80 -68.09 -35.64
CA VAL A 805 35.86 -67.23 -36.37
C VAL A 805 35.04 -66.46 -35.32
N ILE A 806 35.03 -65.14 -35.47
CA ILE A 806 34.22 -64.22 -34.67
C ILE A 806 33.18 -63.60 -35.60
N VAL A 807 31.91 -63.67 -35.22
CA VAL A 807 30.84 -62.96 -35.92
C VAL A 807 30.30 -61.87 -34.99
N VAL A 808 30.23 -60.66 -35.51
CA VAL A 808 29.75 -59.46 -34.82
C VAL A 808 28.46 -59.02 -35.51
N VAL A 809 27.36 -58.96 -34.77
CA VAL A 809 26.05 -58.53 -35.29
C VAL A 809 25.62 -57.27 -34.53
N CYS A 810 25.26 -56.23 -35.28
CA CYS A 810 24.64 -55.02 -34.74
C CYS A 810 23.12 -55.15 -34.83
N CYS A 811 22.42 -55.02 -33.71
CA CYS A 811 20.96 -54.94 -33.66
C CYS A 811 20.54 -53.53 -33.24
N VAL A 812 19.59 -52.95 -33.96
CA VAL A 812 18.95 -51.68 -33.61
C VAL A 812 17.68 -51.98 -32.83
N VAL A 813 17.55 -51.46 -31.61
CA VAL A 813 16.32 -51.57 -30.82
C VAL A 813 15.99 -50.19 -30.26
N GLY A 814 14.93 -49.58 -30.80
CA GLY A 814 14.64 -48.17 -30.55
C GLY A 814 15.74 -47.28 -31.11
N THR A 815 16.22 -46.32 -30.31
CA THR A 815 17.26 -45.35 -30.68
C THR A 815 18.68 -45.79 -30.34
N SER A 816 18.89 -47.00 -29.83
CA SER A 816 20.19 -47.51 -29.38
C SER A 816 20.71 -48.67 -30.24
N LEU A 817 22.02 -48.70 -30.47
CA LEU A 817 22.74 -49.79 -31.12
C LEU A 817 23.29 -50.75 -30.06
N ILE A 818 22.99 -52.04 -30.19
CA ILE A 818 23.54 -53.09 -29.34
C ILE A 818 24.35 -54.06 -30.19
N TRP A 819 25.60 -54.29 -29.78
CA TRP A 819 26.52 -55.22 -30.43
C TRP A 819 26.51 -56.57 -29.72
N VAL A 820 26.28 -57.64 -30.47
CA VAL A 820 26.40 -59.01 -30.00
C VAL A 820 27.58 -59.68 -30.69
N ILE A 821 28.54 -60.16 -29.91
CA ILE A 821 29.73 -60.86 -30.38
C ILE A 821 29.59 -62.34 -30.05
N VAL A 822 29.68 -63.21 -31.06
CA VAL A 822 29.65 -64.66 -30.89
C VAL A 822 31.00 -65.24 -31.31
N ILE A 823 31.62 -65.99 -30.41
CA ILE A 823 32.92 -66.66 -30.60
C ILE A 823 32.67 -68.17 -30.53
N TYR A 824 33.15 -68.92 -31.52
CA TYR A 824 32.98 -70.37 -31.58
C TYR A 824 34.31 -71.11 -31.42
N HIS A 825 34.40 -72.02 -30.46
CA HIS A 825 35.55 -72.91 -30.27
C HIS A 825 35.16 -74.37 -30.56
N MET A 826 35.70 -74.91 -31.65
CA MET A 826 35.61 -76.35 -31.95
C MET A 826 36.72 -77.09 -31.21
N ARG A 827 36.35 -77.99 -30.28
CA ARG A 827 37.30 -78.79 -29.49
C ARG A 827 36.95 -80.27 -29.60
N ARG A 828 37.89 -81.08 -30.09
CA ARG A 828 37.81 -82.55 -29.98
C ARG A 828 38.39 -82.96 -28.62
N LYS A 829 37.83 -84.01 -28.00
CA LYS A 829 38.09 -84.41 -26.62
C LYS A 829 38.72 -85.81 -26.58
N ASN A 830 39.57 -86.08 -25.59
CA ASN A 830 39.71 -87.42 -25.00
C ASN A 830 40.07 -87.31 -23.51
N GLU A 831 40.01 -88.44 -22.81
CA GLU A 831 40.12 -88.60 -21.35
C GLU A 831 41.59 -88.50 -20.81
N ASP A 832 41.93 -88.61 -19.51
CA ASP A 832 41.24 -89.30 -18.40
C ASP A 832 41.76 -88.93 -16.97
N TYR A 833 40.98 -89.28 -15.92
CA TYR A 833 41.31 -89.31 -14.46
C TYR A 833 41.84 -88.02 -13.75
N SER A 834 41.66 -87.75 -12.44
CA SER A 834 40.96 -88.43 -11.32
C SER A 834 40.56 -87.45 -10.17
N ILE A 835 39.35 -87.62 -9.58
CA ILE A 835 39.02 -87.87 -8.14
C ILE A 835 39.80 -87.06 -7.04
N THR A 836 39.23 -86.37 -6.02
CA THR A 836 37.90 -86.38 -5.33
C THR A 836 37.58 -85.01 -4.67
N ASN A 837 36.29 -84.78 -4.35
CA ASN A 837 35.60 -84.12 -3.19
C ASN A 837 36.38 -83.16 -2.23
N THR A 838 35.78 -82.16 -1.53
CA THR A 838 34.40 -82.01 -1.01
C THR A 838 33.85 -80.55 -1.03
N GLU A 839 32.51 -80.45 -0.90
CA GLU A 839 31.73 -79.50 -0.07
C GLU A 839 31.57 -77.97 -0.34
N GLU A 840 30.29 -77.59 -0.20
CA GLU A 840 29.71 -76.36 0.36
C GLU A 840 29.67 -75.00 -0.37
N LEU A 841 28.84 -74.13 0.20
CA LEU A 841 28.25 -72.92 -0.36
C LEU A 841 28.96 -71.64 0.16
N ASN A 842 28.55 -70.51 -0.44
CA ASN A 842 28.56 -69.15 0.11
C ASN A 842 29.88 -68.37 0.06
N LEU A 843 29.80 -67.24 -0.65
CA LEU A 843 30.47 -65.98 -0.29
C LEU A 843 30.09 -65.60 1.14
N PRO A 844 30.99 -64.97 1.90
CA PRO A 844 30.74 -63.54 2.19
C PRO A 844 31.99 -62.66 2.11
N ALA A 845 31.80 -61.36 2.33
CA ALA A 845 32.85 -60.35 2.37
C ALA A 845 33.29 -60.03 3.82
N ASP A 846 34.51 -59.52 3.94
CA ASP A 846 35.13 -58.87 5.11
C ASP A 846 36.26 -57.94 4.55
N ILE A 847 36.77 -56.89 5.19
CA ILE A 847 36.78 -56.46 6.60
C ILE A 847 36.73 -54.90 6.68
N PRO A 848 36.39 -54.25 7.82
CA PRO A 848 35.75 -52.93 7.77
C PRO A 848 36.47 -51.71 8.45
N SER A 849 36.01 -50.51 8.04
CA SER A 849 35.74 -49.27 8.82
C SER A 849 36.69 -48.72 9.91
N TYR A 850 36.83 -47.37 9.95
CA TYR A 850 36.61 -46.61 11.19
C TYR A 850 36.37 -45.09 10.97
N LEU A 851 35.36 -44.52 11.67
CA LEU A 851 35.11 -43.07 11.95
C LEU A 851 34.86 -42.12 10.74
N SER A 852 34.20 -40.96 10.87
CA SER A 852 33.74 -40.19 12.06
C SER A 852 32.44 -39.39 11.81
N SER A 853 31.75 -38.94 12.88
CA SER A 853 30.91 -37.73 12.86
C SER A 853 30.68 -37.12 14.26
N GLN A 854 30.22 -35.86 14.29
CA GLN A 854 29.73 -35.04 15.43
C GLN A 854 30.74 -34.37 16.40
N GLY A 855 30.51 -33.07 16.69
CA GLY A 855 30.29 -32.67 18.10
C GLY A 855 31.02 -31.46 18.73
N MET A 856 30.61 -30.22 18.40
CA MET A 856 30.55 -29.02 19.29
C MET A 856 31.81 -28.33 19.90
N LEU A 857 31.71 -26.98 19.96
CA LEU A 857 32.18 -26.02 20.99
C LEU A 857 33.67 -25.92 21.40
N SER A 858 34.34 -24.82 21.02
CA SER A 858 34.87 -23.79 21.96
C SER A 858 35.62 -22.62 21.27
N GLU A 859 35.58 -21.44 21.89
CA GLU A 859 36.44 -20.24 21.69
C GLU A 859 37.71 -20.34 22.63
N PRO A 860 38.73 -19.42 22.67
CA PRO A 860 38.72 -18.02 22.19
C PRO A 860 40.05 -17.40 21.62
N GLN A 861 39.95 -16.12 21.19
CA GLN A 861 41.03 -15.10 20.99
C GLN A 861 42.15 -15.41 19.93
N GLU A 862 42.90 -14.44 19.36
CA GLU A 862 42.95 -12.95 19.41
C GLU A 862 43.49 -12.42 18.05
N GLY A 863 43.23 -11.16 17.60
CA GLY A 863 43.70 -10.76 16.24
C GLY A 863 43.41 -9.37 15.60
N TYR A 864 43.28 -8.28 16.36
CA TYR A 864 43.49 -6.87 15.92
C TYR A 864 42.96 -6.29 14.56
N SER A 865 42.09 -5.27 14.71
CA SER A 865 42.19 -3.90 14.13
C SER A 865 41.58 -3.49 12.76
N ASN A 866 40.54 -2.64 12.87
CA ASN A 866 40.42 -1.24 12.38
C ASN A 866 39.96 -0.86 10.96
N SER A 867 39.13 0.22 10.96
CA SER A 867 39.05 1.35 10.00
C SER A 867 38.73 1.07 8.51
N GLU A 868 38.02 1.92 7.76
CA GLU A 868 37.04 3.01 7.93
C GLU A 868 36.87 3.63 6.51
N ALA A 869 35.86 4.50 6.34
CA ALA A 869 35.68 5.52 5.29
C ALA A 869 36.61 5.60 4.03
N GLY A 870 36.00 5.78 2.85
CA GLY A 870 36.69 6.25 1.64
C GLY A 870 35.73 6.64 0.52
N SER A 871 35.66 7.93 0.17
CA SER A 871 34.72 8.47 -0.83
C SER A 871 35.43 9.12 -2.04
N HIS A 872 34.67 9.23 -3.13
CA HIS A 872 34.81 10.22 -4.21
C HIS A 872 35.97 10.20 -5.24
N GLN A 873 35.54 10.09 -6.51
CA GLN A 873 35.73 11.06 -7.61
C GLN A 873 36.84 10.92 -8.68
N GLN A 874 36.35 11.08 -9.93
CA GLN A 874 36.89 11.83 -11.08
C GLN A 874 38.17 11.38 -11.81
N LEU A 875 38.08 11.35 -13.14
CA LEU A 875 38.72 12.35 -14.03
C LEU A 875 38.16 12.29 -15.48
N MET A 876 38.40 13.36 -16.27
CA MET A 876 37.90 13.61 -17.64
C MET A 876 38.74 14.72 -18.31
N PRO A 877 38.61 15.04 -19.63
CA PRO A 877 38.15 14.24 -20.78
C PRO A 877 39.35 13.90 -21.73
N PRO A 878 39.75 14.58 -22.86
CA PRO A 878 39.18 15.64 -23.73
C PRO A 878 39.21 15.35 -25.28
N ALA A 879 38.82 16.37 -26.07
CA ALA A 879 39.36 16.76 -27.40
C ALA A 879 38.88 16.11 -28.74
N ASN A 880 37.75 16.63 -29.23
CA ASN A 880 37.54 17.29 -30.55
C ASN A 880 37.66 16.55 -31.91
N GLY A 881 36.58 16.68 -32.72
CA GLY A 881 36.56 16.62 -34.18
C GLY A 881 35.18 17.01 -34.76
N TYR A 882 35.11 17.91 -35.76
CA TYR A 882 33.86 18.45 -36.36
C TYR A 882 33.77 18.11 -37.86
N ILE A 883 32.55 17.97 -38.43
CA ILE A 883 32.03 18.75 -39.61
C ILE A 883 30.60 18.31 -40.05
N HIS A 884 29.93 19.21 -40.78
CA HIS A 884 28.50 19.39 -41.08
C HIS A 884 27.70 18.41 -42.00
N LYS A 885 26.37 18.37 -41.71
CA LYS A 885 25.17 18.51 -42.59
C LYS A 885 24.76 17.44 -43.63
N GLY A 886 23.46 17.13 -43.60
CA GLY A 886 22.59 16.70 -44.72
C GLY A 886 21.11 16.77 -44.28
N THR A 887 20.18 17.20 -45.14
CA THR A 887 18.73 17.29 -44.85
C THR A 887 17.89 16.76 -46.02
N ASP A 888 16.59 16.58 -45.75
CA ASP A 888 15.53 16.24 -46.71
C ASP A 888 15.61 14.79 -47.28
N GLY A 889 14.51 14.13 -47.67
CA GLY A 889 13.10 14.50 -47.60
C GLY A 889 12.36 14.08 -48.88
N GLY A 890 11.21 13.38 -48.77
CA GLY A 890 10.36 13.08 -49.92
C GLY A 890 9.58 11.77 -49.85
N THR A 891 8.27 11.83 -50.11
CA THR A 891 7.38 10.69 -50.31
C THR A 891 7.20 10.38 -51.79
N GLY A 892 6.84 9.13 -52.15
CA GLY A 892 6.51 8.81 -53.55
C GLY A 892 6.09 7.36 -53.77
N THR A 893 4.82 7.12 -54.13
CA THR A 893 4.25 5.80 -54.46
C THR A 893 3.80 5.75 -55.92
N ARG A 894 4.08 4.63 -56.64
CA ARG A 894 3.07 3.89 -57.44
C ARG A 894 3.60 2.68 -58.23
N VAL A 895 2.98 1.53 -57.92
CA VAL A 895 2.44 0.47 -58.81
C VAL A 895 2.52 0.69 -60.33
N ILE A 896 3.03 -0.34 -61.03
CA ILE A 896 2.45 -0.91 -62.27
C ILE A 896 2.52 -2.45 -62.14
N CYS A 897 1.55 -3.19 -62.71
CA CYS A 897 1.46 -4.66 -62.69
C CYS A 897 1.30 -5.26 -64.10
N SER A 898 1.51 -6.59 -64.18
CA SER A 898 1.08 -7.54 -65.23
C SER A 898 1.79 -7.44 -66.62
N ASP A 899 1.73 -8.43 -67.52
CA ASP A 899 0.79 -9.57 -67.63
C ASP A 899 1.33 -10.80 -68.42
N CYS A 900 0.48 -11.85 -68.53
CA CYS A 900 0.47 -12.97 -69.52
C CYS A 900 1.43 -14.19 -69.35
N TYR A 901 1.04 -15.46 -69.63
CA TYR A 901 -0.28 -16.08 -69.95
C TYR A 901 -0.30 -17.65 -69.79
N ASP A 902 -1.49 -18.21 -69.55
CA ASP A 902 -2.08 -19.52 -70.00
C ASP A 902 -1.60 -20.98 -69.68
N ASN A 903 -2.50 -21.69 -68.97
CA ASN A 903 -3.26 -22.94 -69.32
C ASN A 903 -2.63 -24.35 -69.55
N ALA A 904 -2.78 -25.20 -68.51
CA ALA A 904 -3.47 -26.52 -68.45
C ALA A 904 -3.48 -27.57 -69.60
N ASN A 905 -3.21 -28.87 -69.28
CA ASN A 905 -4.25 -29.93 -69.17
C ASN A 905 -3.79 -31.41 -68.93
N ILE A 906 -4.59 -32.14 -68.14
CA ILE A 906 -5.05 -33.57 -68.26
C ILE A 906 -4.04 -34.71 -68.54
N PHE A 907 -3.92 -35.67 -67.61
CA PHE A 907 -4.49 -37.04 -67.78
C PHE A 907 -4.60 -37.84 -66.46
N ARG A 908 -5.46 -38.86 -66.45
CA ARG A 908 -5.79 -39.75 -65.32
C ARG A 908 -5.93 -41.20 -65.82
N THR A 909 -5.28 -42.16 -65.17
CA THR A 909 -5.53 -43.59 -65.38
C THR A 909 -5.21 -44.41 -64.14
N GLU A 910 -6.24 -45.09 -63.61
CA GLU A 910 -6.11 -46.25 -62.73
C GLU A 910 -6.12 -47.52 -63.61
N ILE A 911 -5.60 -48.64 -63.12
CA ILE A 911 -6.10 -49.99 -63.42
C ILE A 911 -5.64 -50.95 -62.31
N LEU A 912 -6.51 -51.86 -61.90
CA LEU A 912 -6.26 -52.87 -60.86
C LEU A 912 -5.85 -54.21 -61.49
N SER A 913 -5.25 -55.13 -60.72
CA SER A 913 -6.00 -56.30 -60.21
C SER A 913 -5.16 -57.43 -59.56
N ASN A 914 -5.66 -57.86 -58.40
CA ASN A 914 -5.90 -59.24 -57.95
C ASN A 914 -4.77 -60.29 -57.75
N THR A 915 -4.90 -60.91 -56.57
CA THR A 915 -4.43 -62.22 -56.06
C THR A 915 -5.31 -63.37 -56.69
N PRO A 916 -5.40 -64.68 -56.26
CA PRO A 916 -5.17 -65.23 -54.89
C PRO A 916 -4.89 -66.76 -54.62
N ILE A 917 -4.70 -67.07 -53.31
CA ILE A 917 -5.36 -68.16 -52.52
C ILE A 917 -4.75 -69.60 -52.34
N LEU A 918 -5.11 -70.22 -51.19
CA LEU A 918 -4.83 -71.60 -50.65
C LEU A 918 -3.42 -71.83 -50.05
N LEU A 919 -3.20 -72.56 -48.92
CA LEU A 919 -4.02 -73.57 -48.22
C LEU A 919 -3.76 -73.73 -46.67
N ARG A 920 -4.83 -73.65 -45.85
CA ARG A 920 -5.17 -74.41 -44.60
C ARG A 920 -4.47 -74.29 -43.21
N ARG A 921 -5.35 -74.45 -42.19
CA ARG A 921 -5.23 -75.16 -40.87
C ARG A 921 -4.85 -74.45 -39.55
N THR A 922 -5.84 -73.78 -38.94
CA THR A 922 -6.52 -74.14 -37.67
C THR A 922 -5.79 -74.78 -36.46
N VAL A 923 -6.04 -74.17 -35.28
CA VAL A 923 -6.57 -74.76 -34.01
C VAL A 923 -5.61 -75.13 -32.84
N LEU A 924 -6.09 -74.76 -31.62
CA LEU A 924 -5.61 -75.01 -30.24
C LEU A 924 -4.21 -74.41 -29.86
N ASP A 925 -3.83 -74.16 -28.59
CA ASP A 925 -4.44 -73.66 -27.32
C ASP A 925 -3.32 -73.73 -26.24
N GLN A 926 -3.59 -73.32 -24.99
CA GLN A 926 -2.81 -73.61 -23.77
C GLN A 926 -1.40 -73.00 -23.61
N THR A 927 -1.32 -71.78 -23.06
CA THR A 927 -0.35 -71.43 -21.99
C THR A 927 -0.85 -70.31 -21.04
N LEU A 928 -2.16 -70.00 -21.01
CA LEU A 928 -2.76 -69.00 -20.11
C LEU A 928 -3.56 -69.65 -18.96
N SER A 929 -3.00 -70.70 -18.36
CA SER A 929 -3.65 -71.44 -17.25
C SER A 929 -2.63 -71.97 -16.23
N SER A 930 -1.76 -71.08 -15.72
CA SER A 930 -0.71 -71.47 -14.73
C SER A 930 -0.34 -70.37 -13.71
N LEU A 931 -1.03 -69.23 -13.70
CA LEU A 931 -0.75 -68.10 -12.78
C LEU A 931 -1.98 -67.68 -11.94
N MET A 932 -2.96 -68.57 -11.82
CA MET A 932 -4.20 -68.37 -11.04
C MET A 932 -4.53 -69.61 -10.18
N TYR A 933 -3.54 -70.15 -9.47
CA TYR A 933 -3.78 -71.30 -8.55
C TYR A 933 -2.88 -71.40 -7.29
N ILE A 934 -2.06 -70.39 -6.96
CA ILE A 934 -1.23 -70.41 -5.73
C ILE A 934 -1.33 -69.08 -4.98
N LEU A 935 -2.52 -68.78 -4.41
CA LEU A 935 -2.68 -67.63 -3.50
C LEU A 935 -3.90 -67.70 -2.55
N GLN A 936 -4.41 -68.89 -2.18
CA GLN A 936 -5.47 -68.98 -1.15
C GLN A 936 -5.63 -70.30 -0.38
N ILE A 937 -4.55 -70.85 0.20
CA ILE A 937 -4.65 -71.87 1.28
C ILE A 937 -3.64 -71.51 2.40
N LEU A 938 -4.01 -71.79 3.66
CA LEU A 938 -3.26 -71.57 4.91
C LEU A 938 -3.23 -70.13 5.46
N LEU A 939 -4.41 -69.66 5.92
CA LEU A 939 -4.46 -68.97 7.21
C LEU A 939 -4.35 -70.01 8.34
N PRO A 940 -3.79 -69.64 9.50
CA PRO A 940 -4.54 -69.88 10.73
C PRO A 940 -4.51 -68.71 11.74
N ARG A 941 -5.72 -68.27 12.10
CA ARG A 941 -6.17 -67.87 13.45
C ARG A 941 -5.19 -67.21 14.45
N GLU A 942 -5.52 -65.96 14.78
CA GLU A 942 -5.57 -65.36 16.13
C GLU A 942 -5.92 -66.35 17.27
N PRO A 943 -5.54 -66.09 18.57
CA PRO A 943 -5.76 -64.77 19.19
C PRO A 943 -4.81 -64.27 20.30
N ASP A 944 -5.05 -62.99 20.63
CA ASP A 944 -5.16 -62.39 21.98
C ASP A 944 -3.97 -61.82 22.81
N THR A 945 -4.30 -60.66 23.42
CA THR A 945 -3.81 -60.05 24.66
C THR A 945 -2.35 -59.54 24.84
N SER A 946 -2.26 -58.20 24.86
CA SER A 946 -1.74 -57.37 25.98
C SER A 946 -0.26 -56.91 26.08
N ALA A 947 -0.16 -55.58 26.29
CA ALA A 947 0.70 -54.86 27.25
C ALA A 947 2.25 -54.72 27.10
N ASN A 948 2.64 -53.44 27.18
CA ASN A 948 3.86 -52.87 27.83
C ASN A 948 5.25 -52.91 27.15
N ARG A 949 5.68 -51.70 26.76
CA ARG A 949 6.95 -51.01 27.10
C ARG A 949 8.32 -51.43 26.55
N ASP A 950 9.06 -50.37 26.20
CA ASP A 950 10.51 -50.12 26.33
C ASP A 950 11.52 -51.08 25.64
N GLY A 951 12.15 -50.63 24.54
CA GLY A 951 13.32 -51.34 23.99
C GLY A 951 13.89 -50.92 22.62
N GLY A 952 14.64 -49.81 22.56
CA GLY A 952 15.88 -49.70 21.74
C GLY A 952 15.83 -49.61 20.19
N ARG A 953 16.19 -48.41 19.66
CA ARG A 953 17.07 -48.13 18.49
C ARG A 953 16.98 -49.07 17.25
N MET A 954 16.73 -48.58 16.03
CA MET A 954 17.63 -47.64 15.31
C MET A 954 17.00 -46.96 14.06
N TYR A 955 17.65 -45.87 13.65
CA TYR A 955 17.65 -45.16 12.36
C TYR A 955 16.42 -44.38 11.85
N PHE A 956 16.71 -43.10 11.57
CA PHE A 956 15.97 -42.23 10.66
C PHE A 956 15.98 -42.78 9.23
N CYS A 957 14.80 -42.83 8.59
CA CYS A 957 14.57 -42.15 7.31
C CYS A 957 13.06 -42.06 7.04
N PHE A 958 12.34 -41.33 7.89
CA PHE A 958 10.90 -41.13 7.76
C PHE A 958 10.61 -39.75 7.13
N ILE A 959 10.27 -39.74 5.84
CA ILE A 959 9.38 -38.79 5.15
C ILE A 959 9.16 -39.28 3.71
N LEU A 960 7.93 -39.20 3.23
CA LEU A 960 7.52 -39.43 1.82
C LEU A 960 7.79 -40.83 1.21
N PHE A 961 7.21 -41.89 1.78
CA PHE A 961 6.53 -42.90 0.93
C PHE A 961 5.37 -43.65 1.62
N LEU A 962 4.43 -42.92 2.22
CA LEU A 962 3.07 -43.43 2.48
C LEU A 962 2.07 -42.28 2.71
N LEU A 963 1.69 -41.62 1.61
CA LEU A 963 0.47 -40.82 1.49
C LEU A 963 -0.10 -41.09 0.09
N LEU A 964 -1.42 -41.17 -0.02
CA LEU A 964 -2.20 -41.54 -1.22
C LEU A 964 -2.02 -43.01 -1.68
N LEU A 965 -2.71 -43.95 -1.00
CA LEU A 965 -3.65 -44.89 -1.65
C LEU A 965 -4.52 -45.73 -0.66
N GLN A 966 -5.08 -45.07 0.35
CA GLN A 966 -6.28 -45.42 1.16
C GLN A 966 -6.68 -44.09 1.83
N ASP A 967 -7.95 -43.72 2.07
CA ASP A 967 -9.28 -44.17 1.63
C ASP A 967 -10.16 -42.88 1.53
N HIS A 968 -11.37 -42.81 0.98
CA HIS A 968 -12.50 -43.76 0.96
C HIS A 968 -13.37 -43.64 -0.32
N ALA A 969 -14.24 -44.63 -0.52
CA ALA A 969 -15.41 -44.56 -1.40
C ALA A 969 -16.67 -45.09 -0.68
N PHE A 970 -17.88 -44.65 -1.12
CA PHE A 970 -19.23 -45.16 -0.76
C PHE A 970 -19.68 -45.00 0.73
N ASP A 971 -20.95 -45.18 1.14
CA ASP A 971 -22.30 -45.17 0.49
C ASP A 971 -23.22 -44.28 1.41
N PHE A 972 -24.49 -43.92 1.22
CA PHE A 972 -25.66 -44.50 0.53
C PHE A 972 -26.49 -43.39 -0.18
N ASN A 973 -27.30 -43.59 -1.25
CA ASN A 973 -28.03 -44.72 -1.86
C ASN A 973 -29.48 -44.90 -1.36
N PHE A 974 -30.47 -44.75 -2.26
CA PHE A 974 -31.70 -45.57 -2.24
C PHE A 974 -32.39 -45.72 -3.62
N SER A 975 -32.31 -46.93 -4.18
CA SER A 975 -33.26 -47.63 -5.08
C SER A 975 -33.77 -47.03 -6.42
N ARG A 976 -33.52 -47.80 -7.51
CA ARG A 976 -34.51 -48.52 -8.40
C ARG A 976 -35.92 -47.92 -8.59
N THR A 977 -36.58 -47.95 -9.76
CA THR A 977 -36.37 -48.57 -11.10
C THR A 977 -37.37 -47.92 -12.09
N TRP A 978 -37.19 -47.94 -13.42
CA TRP A 978 -37.73 -48.95 -14.35
C TRP A 978 -37.28 -48.66 -15.81
N ASN A 979 -37.38 -49.65 -16.71
CA ASN A 979 -37.29 -49.46 -18.17
C ASN A 979 -38.57 -48.81 -18.73
N ILE A 980 -38.47 -48.12 -19.88
CA ILE A 980 -39.29 -48.34 -21.09
C ILE A 980 -38.67 -47.61 -22.30
N GLN A 981 -39.18 -47.91 -23.50
CA GLN A 981 -38.69 -47.48 -24.82
C GLN A 981 -39.16 -46.08 -25.24
N ASP A 982 -38.70 -45.67 -26.43
CA ASP A 982 -39.21 -44.57 -27.28
C ASP A 982 -38.96 -43.15 -26.73
N GLY A 983 -38.86 -42.09 -27.53
CA GLY A 983 -38.95 -41.97 -28.98
C GLY A 983 -39.80 -40.75 -29.36
N SER A 984 -39.29 -39.85 -30.21
CA SER A 984 -39.84 -38.48 -30.45
C SER A 984 -39.80 -37.59 -29.18
N GLU A 985 -39.96 -36.26 -29.22
CA GLU A 985 -39.82 -35.25 -30.29
C GLU A 985 -39.30 -33.94 -29.64
N GLY A 986 -38.94 -32.93 -30.44
CA GLY A 986 -38.20 -31.75 -29.93
C GLY A 986 -39.05 -30.55 -29.53
N THR A 987 -38.45 -29.67 -28.71
CA THR A 987 -38.54 -28.19 -28.79
C THR A 987 -37.25 -27.59 -28.28
#